data_AF-Q9UJY5-F1
#
_entry.id   AF-Q9UJY5-F1
#
_cell.length_a   1.000
_cell.length_b   1.000
_cell.length_c   1.000
_cell.angle_alpha   90.00
_cell.angle_beta   90.00
_cell.angle_gamma   90.00
#
_symmetry.space_group_name_H-M   'P 1'
#
loop_
_entity.id
_entity.type
_entity.pdbx_description
1 polymer ?
#
loop_
_entity_poly.entity_id
_entity_poly.type
_entity_poly.pdbx_seq_one_letter_code
_entity_poly.pdbx_strand_id
1 'polypeptide(L)'
;MEPAMEPETLEARINRATNPLNKELDWASINGFCEQLNEDFEGPPLATRLLAHKIQSPQEWEAIQALTVLETCMKSCGKRFHDEVGKFRFLNELIKVVSPKYLGSRTSEKVKNKILELLYSWTVGLPEEVKIAEAYQMLKKQGIVKSDPKLPDDTTFPLPPPRPKNVIFEDEEKSKMLARLLKSSHPEDLRAANKLIKEMVQEDQKRMEKISKRVNAIEEVNNNVKLLTEMVMSHSQGGAAAGSSEDLMKELYQRCERMRPTLFRLASDTEDNDEALAEILQANDNLTQVINLYKQLVRGEEVNGDATAGSIPGSTSALLDLSGLDLPPAGTTYPAMPTRPGEQASPEQPSASVSLLDDELMSLGLSDPTPPSGPSLDGTGWNSFQSSDATEPPAPALAQAPSMESRPPAQTSLPASSGLDDLDLLGKTLLQQSLPPESQQVRWEKQQPTPRLTLRDLQNKSSSCSSPSSSATSLLHTVSPEPPRPPQQPVPTELSLASITVPLESIKPSNILPVTVYDQHGFRILFHFARDPLPGRSDVLVVVVSMLSTAPQPIRNIVFQSAVPKVMKVKLQPPSGTELPAFNPIVHPSAITQVLLLANPQKEKVRLRYKLTFTMGDQTYNEMGDVDQFPPPETWGSL
;
A
#
# COMPACT_ATOMS: atom_id res chain seq x y z
N MET A 1 -36.45 23.88 26.32
CA MET A 1 -35.26 23.89 27.18
C MET A 1 -34.77 22.46 27.24
N GLU A 2 -34.02 22.06 26.22
CA GLU A 2 -33.39 20.74 26.23
C GLU A 2 -32.29 20.71 27.29
N PRO A 3 -32.13 19.60 28.04
CA PRO A 3 -30.98 19.42 28.89
C PRO A 3 -29.74 19.22 28.00
N ALA A 4 -28.73 20.07 28.17
CA ALA A 4 -27.38 19.71 27.76
C ALA A 4 -26.95 18.52 28.64
N MET A 5 -27.14 17.30 28.13
CA MET A 5 -26.79 16.09 28.87
C MET A 5 -25.27 16.00 29.02
N GLU A 6 -24.81 15.90 30.28
CA GLU A 6 -23.47 15.40 30.54
C GLU A 6 -23.27 14.03 29.86
N PRO A 7 -22.06 13.72 29.37
CA PRO A 7 -21.77 12.39 28.84
C PRO A 7 -22.08 11.32 29.88
N GLU A 8 -22.80 10.27 29.48
CA GLU A 8 -23.13 9.17 30.39
C GLU A 8 -21.84 8.53 30.92
N THR A 9 -21.70 8.46 32.24
CA THR A 9 -20.50 7.89 32.87
C THR A 9 -20.29 6.43 32.48
N LEU A 10 -19.04 5.98 32.53
CA LEU A 10 -18.69 4.58 32.27
C LEU A 10 -19.46 3.61 33.19
N GLU A 11 -19.76 4.00 34.43
CA GLU A 11 -20.64 3.27 35.36
C GLU A 11 -22.07 3.14 34.85
N ALA A 12 -22.66 4.21 34.30
CA ALA A 12 -24.02 4.17 33.76
C ALA A 12 -24.08 3.25 32.53
N ARG A 13 -23.13 3.41 31.60
CA ARG A 13 -23.06 2.62 30.36
C ARG A 13 -22.81 1.14 30.64
N ILE A 14 -21.86 0.79 31.52
CA ILE A 14 -21.60 -0.63 31.86
C ILE A 14 -22.77 -1.27 32.60
N ASN A 15 -23.47 -0.54 33.48
CA ASN A 15 -24.64 -1.07 34.18
C ASN A 15 -25.80 -1.37 33.23
N ARG A 16 -25.95 -0.61 32.14
CA ARG A 16 -26.93 -0.90 31.08
C ARG A 16 -26.48 -2.07 30.20
N ALA A 17 -25.22 -2.07 29.75
CA ALA A 17 -24.63 -3.13 28.92
C ALA A 17 -24.57 -4.51 29.61
N THR A 18 -24.50 -4.54 30.95
CA THR A 18 -24.40 -5.77 31.77
C THR A 18 -25.63 -6.03 32.65
N ASN A 19 -26.77 -5.39 32.37
CA ASN A 19 -27.95 -5.51 33.21
C ASN A 19 -28.45 -6.98 33.23
N PRO A 20 -28.64 -7.62 34.41
CA PRO A 20 -29.20 -8.97 34.51
C PRO A 20 -30.60 -9.11 33.88
N LEU A 21 -31.35 -8.01 33.72
CA LEU A 21 -32.69 -7.97 33.14
C LEU A 21 -32.71 -7.90 31.60
N ASN A 22 -31.55 -7.75 30.95
CA ASN A 22 -31.46 -7.74 29.49
C ASN A 22 -31.84 -9.12 28.93
N LYS A 23 -32.75 -9.17 27.95
CA LYS A 23 -33.16 -10.44 27.31
C LYS A 23 -32.12 -10.96 26.30
N GLU A 24 -31.40 -10.04 25.68
CA GLU A 24 -30.39 -10.25 24.64
C GLU A 24 -29.23 -9.27 24.88
N LEU A 25 -28.15 -9.38 24.09
CA LEU A 25 -26.99 -8.48 24.20
C LEU A 25 -27.34 -7.08 23.71
N ASP A 26 -27.26 -6.08 24.59
CA ASP A 26 -27.44 -4.66 24.24
C ASP A 26 -26.18 -4.11 23.55
N TRP A 27 -26.06 -4.40 22.25
CA TRP A 27 -24.94 -3.95 21.41
C TRP A 27 -24.79 -2.42 21.36
N ALA A 28 -25.87 -1.65 21.51
CA ALA A 28 -25.78 -0.19 21.54
C ALA A 28 -25.05 0.30 22.80
N SER A 29 -25.38 -0.28 23.97
CA SER A 29 -24.66 0.04 25.21
C SER A 29 -23.26 -0.56 25.27
N ILE A 30 -23.03 -1.73 24.68
CA ILE A 30 -21.69 -2.33 24.56
C ILE A 30 -20.76 -1.43 23.74
N ASN A 31 -21.20 -1.00 22.54
CA ASN A 31 -20.39 -0.15 21.67
C ASN A 31 -20.17 1.24 22.31
N GLY A 32 -21.23 1.87 22.84
CA GLY A 32 -21.13 3.17 23.51
C GLY A 32 -20.22 3.16 24.75
N PHE A 33 -20.07 2.02 25.44
CA PHE A 33 -19.07 1.89 26.51
C PHE A 33 -17.64 1.87 25.96
N CYS A 34 -17.36 1.15 24.87
CA CYS A 34 -16.03 1.12 24.26
C CYS A 34 -15.67 2.46 23.55
N GLU A 35 -16.67 3.20 23.05
CA GLU A 35 -16.49 4.56 22.52
C GLU A 35 -16.10 5.54 23.64
N GLN A 36 -16.89 5.63 24.73
CA GLN A 36 -16.61 6.50 25.88
C GLN A 36 -15.23 6.21 26.50
N LEU A 37 -14.82 4.95 26.55
CA LEU A 37 -13.51 4.52 27.06
C LEU A 37 -12.34 5.16 26.31
N ASN A 38 -12.49 5.44 25.02
CA ASN A 38 -11.45 6.05 24.19
C ASN A 38 -11.38 7.59 24.34
N GLU A 39 -12.48 8.24 24.73
CA GLU A 39 -12.53 9.70 24.95
C GLU A 39 -11.76 10.10 26.22
N ASP A 40 -12.02 9.41 27.33
CA ASP A 40 -11.46 9.76 28.64
C ASP A 40 -10.04 9.21 28.87
N PHE A 41 -9.10 10.07 29.32
CA PHE A 41 -7.73 9.63 29.62
C PHE A 41 -7.67 8.60 30.78
N GLU A 42 -8.52 8.78 31.80
CA GLU A 42 -8.71 7.84 32.92
C GLU A 42 -9.72 6.71 32.58
N GLY A 43 -10.26 6.68 31.36
CA GLY A 43 -11.23 5.70 30.90
C GLY A 43 -10.75 4.24 31.02
N PRO A 44 -9.59 3.86 30.43
CA PRO A 44 -9.08 2.49 30.48
C PRO A 44 -8.86 1.90 31.91
N PRO A 45 -8.20 2.59 32.86
CA PRO A 45 -8.02 2.07 34.23
C PRO A 45 -9.31 2.11 35.08
N LEU A 46 -10.32 2.91 34.72
CA LEU A 46 -11.65 2.84 35.33
C LEU A 46 -12.46 1.67 34.75
N ALA A 47 -12.52 1.56 33.42
CA ALA A 47 -13.24 0.51 32.71
C ALA A 47 -12.79 -0.91 33.11
N THR A 48 -11.47 -1.15 33.20
CA THR A 48 -10.94 -2.46 33.65
C THR A 48 -11.36 -2.80 35.10
N ARG A 49 -11.43 -1.83 36.00
CA ARG A 49 -11.95 -2.04 37.37
C ARG A 49 -13.45 -2.38 37.38
N LEU A 50 -14.25 -1.66 36.60
CA LEU A 50 -15.69 -1.90 36.49
C LEU A 50 -15.98 -3.28 35.86
N LEU A 51 -15.27 -3.62 34.77
CA LEU A 51 -15.36 -4.93 34.11
C LEU A 51 -14.96 -6.06 35.06
N ALA A 52 -13.85 -5.92 35.79
CA ALA A 52 -13.41 -6.95 36.75
C ALA A 52 -14.49 -7.26 37.81
N HIS A 53 -15.15 -6.23 38.35
CA HIS A 53 -16.25 -6.41 39.30
C HIS A 53 -17.47 -7.10 38.66
N LYS A 54 -17.85 -6.71 37.43
CA LYS A 54 -18.99 -7.31 36.71
C LYS A 54 -18.73 -8.78 36.30
N ILE A 55 -17.51 -9.11 35.90
CA ILE A 55 -17.11 -10.49 35.55
C ILE A 55 -17.09 -11.40 36.79
N GLN A 56 -16.86 -10.85 37.98
CA GLN A 56 -16.95 -11.56 39.26
C GLN A 56 -18.39 -11.70 39.79
N SER A 57 -19.41 -11.23 39.07
CA SER A 57 -20.81 -11.36 39.49
C SER A 57 -21.21 -12.83 39.67
N PRO A 58 -21.94 -13.20 40.73
CA PRO A 58 -22.52 -14.53 40.89
C PRO A 58 -23.67 -14.79 39.89
N GLN A 59 -24.16 -13.77 39.19
CA GLN A 59 -25.17 -13.91 38.14
C GLN A 59 -24.49 -14.24 36.81
N GLU A 60 -24.66 -15.48 36.32
CA GLU A 60 -24.04 -15.94 35.05
C GLU A 60 -24.27 -14.94 33.90
N TRP A 61 -25.50 -14.42 33.75
CA TRP A 61 -25.83 -13.55 32.64
C TRP A 61 -25.20 -12.15 32.71
N GLU A 62 -24.96 -11.62 33.92
CA GLU A 62 -24.20 -10.37 34.10
C GLU A 62 -22.73 -10.58 33.77
N ALA A 63 -22.14 -11.69 34.24
CA ALA A 63 -20.75 -12.03 33.97
C ALA A 63 -20.49 -12.33 32.47
N ILE A 64 -21.41 -13.03 31.79
CA ILE A 64 -21.33 -13.28 30.34
C ILE A 64 -21.44 -11.98 29.55
N GLN A 65 -22.39 -11.09 29.87
CA GLN A 65 -22.48 -9.78 29.21
C GLN A 65 -21.20 -8.95 29.43
N ALA A 66 -20.64 -8.95 30.64
CA ALA A 66 -19.39 -8.26 30.94
C ALA A 66 -18.18 -8.83 30.17
N LEU A 67 -18.13 -10.14 29.95
CA LEU A 67 -17.12 -10.78 29.09
C LEU A 67 -17.30 -10.42 27.61
N THR A 68 -18.54 -10.25 27.14
CA THR A 68 -18.81 -9.72 25.79
C THR A 68 -18.35 -8.27 25.66
N VAL A 69 -18.61 -7.39 26.65
CA VAL A 69 -18.10 -6.01 26.64
C VAL A 69 -16.57 -6.01 26.59
N LEU A 70 -15.91 -6.84 27.40
CA LEU A 70 -14.45 -6.98 27.41
C LEU A 70 -13.91 -7.48 26.06
N GLU A 71 -14.55 -8.46 25.43
CA GLU A 71 -14.17 -8.93 24.09
C GLU A 71 -14.30 -7.81 23.05
N THR A 72 -15.43 -7.10 23.03
CA THR A 72 -15.66 -6.00 22.08
C THR A 72 -14.65 -4.88 22.28
N CYS A 73 -14.41 -4.42 23.51
CA CYS A 73 -13.45 -3.36 23.76
C CYS A 73 -12.00 -3.81 23.50
N MET A 74 -11.64 -5.09 23.65
CA MET A 74 -10.34 -5.59 23.18
C MET A 74 -10.20 -5.51 21.66
N LYS A 75 -11.29 -5.72 20.90
CA LYS A 75 -11.28 -5.62 19.43
C LYS A 75 -11.35 -4.17 18.91
N SER A 76 -12.03 -3.26 19.61
CA SER A 76 -12.29 -1.89 19.15
C SER A 76 -11.43 -0.80 19.80
N CYS A 77 -11.02 -0.97 21.06
CA CYS A 77 -10.16 0.00 21.75
C CYS A 77 -8.69 -0.27 21.42
N GLY A 78 -7.92 0.81 21.24
CA GLY A 78 -6.50 0.73 20.89
C GLY A 78 -5.59 0.38 22.08
N LYS A 79 -4.28 0.46 21.83
CA LYS A 79 -3.21 0.02 22.74
C LYS A 79 -3.37 0.45 24.21
N ARG A 80 -3.90 1.65 24.52
CA ARG A 80 -4.15 2.09 25.91
C ARG A 80 -5.02 1.13 26.72
N PHE A 81 -6.00 0.46 26.09
CA PHE A 81 -6.84 -0.52 26.78
C PHE A 81 -6.14 -1.88 26.88
N HIS A 82 -5.43 -2.30 25.82
CA HIS A 82 -4.61 -3.52 25.82
C HIS A 82 -3.55 -3.49 26.93
N ASP A 83 -2.83 -2.37 27.07
CA ASP A 83 -1.81 -2.14 28.09
C ASP A 83 -2.38 -2.27 29.52
N GLU A 84 -3.64 -1.87 29.78
CA GLU A 84 -4.29 -2.03 31.10
C GLU A 84 -4.77 -3.46 31.33
N VAL A 85 -5.39 -4.09 30.32
CA VAL A 85 -5.83 -5.50 30.39
C VAL A 85 -4.64 -6.45 30.56
N GLY A 86 -3.49 -6.14 29.95
CA GLY A 86 -2.23 -6.87 30.08
C GLY A 86 -1.56 -6.75 31.46
N LYS A 87 -2.03 -5.89 32.37
CA LYS A 87 -1.45 -5.81 33.74
C LYS A 87 -2.00 -6.91 34.64
N PHE A 88 -1.13 -7.47 35.48
CA PHE A 88 -1.53 -8.41 36.55
C PHE A 88 -2.62 -7.85 37.48
N ARG A 89 -2.77 -6.51 37.59
CA ARG A 89 -3.90 -5.89 38.29
C ARG A 89 -5.26 -6.37 37.75
N PHE A 90 -5.43 -6.51 36.44
CA PHE A 90 -6.65 -7.01 35.82
C PHE A 90 -6.64 -8.53 35.67
N LEU A 91 -5.52 -9.11 35.20
CA LEU A 91 -5.40 -10.55 34.99
C LEU A 91 -5.64 -11.36 36.29
N ASN A 92 -5.20 -10.86 37.45
CA ASN A 92 -5.46 -11.51 38.74
C ASN A 92 -6.95 -11.59 39.07
N GLU A 93 -7.76 -10.62 38.62
CA GLU A 93 -9.21 -10.64 38.83
C GLU A 93 -9.89 -11.70 37.95
N LEU A 94 -9.37 -11.98 36.75
CA LEU A 94 -9.80 -13.12 35.93
C LEU A 94 -9.32 -14.45 36.51
N ILE A 95 -8.08 -14.53 36.99
CA ILE A 95 -7.51 -15.72 37.65
C ILE A 95 -8.35 -16.14 38.87
N LYS A 96 -8.84 -15.19 39.67
CA LYS A 96 -9.76 -15.49 40.80
C LYS A 96 -11.06 -16.17 40.35
N VAL A 97 -11.58 -15.81 39.17
CA VAL A 97 -12.84 -16.35 38.62
C VAL A 97 -12.66 -17.79 38.13
N VAL A 98 -11.54 -18.12 37.50
CA VAL A 98 -11.28 -19.49 37.00
C VAL A 98 -10.64 -20.42 38.02
N SER A 99 -9.88 -19.90 39.00
CA SER A 99 -9.15 -20.73 39.96
C SER A 99 -10.06 -21.27 41.07
N PRO A 100 -10.06 -22.61 41.32
CA PRO A 100 -10.81 -23.22 42.42
C PRO A 100 -10.41 -22.73 43.82
N LYS A 101 -9.24 -22.09 43.96
CA LYS A 101 -8.75 -21.49 45.21
C LYS A 101 -9.50 -20.23 45.62
N TYR A 102 -10.26 -19.63 44.71
CA TYR A 102 -11.01 -18.38 44.92
C TYR A 102 -12.49 -18.58 44.55
N LEU A 103 -12.94 -18.14 43.38
CA LEU A 103 -14.35 -18.18 42.96
C LEU A 103 -14.67 -19.36 42.02
N GLY A 104 -13.67 -20.02 41.42
CA GLY A 104 -13.87 -21.04 40.38
C GLY A 104 -14.62 -22.32 40.79
N SER A 105 -14.88 -22.49 42.09
CA SER A 105 -15.78 -23.52 42.65
C SER A 105 -17.27 -23.11 42.65
N ARG A 106 -17.57 -21.82 42.51
CA ARG A 106 -18.92 -21.23 42.49
C ARG A 106 -19.28 -20.64 41.13
N THR A 107 -18.29 -20.19 40.36
CA THR A 107 -18.47 -19.69 38.99
C THR A 107 -18.90 -20.82 38.04
N SER A 108 -19.89 -20.55 37.18
CA SER A 108 -20.37 -21.53 36.20
C SER A 108 -19.31 -21.89 35.15
N GLU A 109 -19.44 -23.10 34.58
CA GLU A 109 -18.49 -23.58 33.57
C GLU A 109 -18.47 -22.70 32.31
N LYS A 110 -19.62 -22.12 31.95
CA LYS A 110 -19.77 -21.22 30.79
C LYS A 110 -18.92 -19.94 30.94
N VAL A 111 -18.96 -19.31 32.12
CA VAL A 111 -18.15 -18.10 32.41
C VAL A 111 -16.66 -18.45 32.44
N LYS A 112 -16.27 -19.58 33.06
CA LYS A 112 -14.88 -20.01 33.11
C LYS A 112 -14.33 -20.31 31.72
N ASN A 113 -15.05 -21.06 30.89
CA ASN A 113 -14.63 -21.38 29.53
C ASN A 113 -14.46 -20.12 28.68
N LYS A 114 -15.40 -19.16 28.76
CA LYS A 114 -15.30 -17.90 28.02
C LYS A 114 -14.08 -17.06 28.44
N ILE A 115 -13.71 -17.05 29.73
CA ILE A 115 -12.46 -16.41 30.19
C ILE A 115 -11.22 -17.11 29.61
N LEU A 116 -11.20 -18.46 29.57
CA LEU A 116 -10.09 -19.21 29.02
C LEU A 116 -9.95 -19.05 27.49
N GLU A 117 -11.06 -18.96 26.77
CA GLU A 117 -11.10 -18.62 25.34
C GLU A 117 -10.53 -17.22 25.06
N LEU A 118 -10.94 -16.21 25.83
CA LEU A 118 -10.45 -14.84 25.69
C LEU A 118 -8.97 -14.71 26.02
N LEU A 119 -8.51 -15.31 27.14
CA LEU A 119 -7.08 -15.32 27.47
C LEU A 119 -6.27 -16.01 26.36
N TYR A 120 -6.75 -17.13 25.82
CA TYR A 120 -6.06 -17.83 24.72
C TYR A 120 -6.02 -16.98 23.44
N SER A 121 -7.15 -16.39 23.01
CA SER A 121 -7.20 -15.55 21.82
C SER A 121 -6.29 -14.33 21.93
N TRP A 122 -6.12 -13.76 23.13
CA TRP A 122 -5.14 -12.70 23.37
C TRP A 122 -3.70 -13.19 23.33
N THR A 123 -3.37 -14.40 23.82
CA THR A 123 -2.00 -14.95 23.66
C THR A 123 -1.61 -15.20 22.19
N VAL A 124 -2.60 -15.43 21.32
CA VAL A 124 -2.37 -15.62 19.86
C VAL A 124 -2.39 -14.28 19.11
N GLY A 125 -3.35 -13.39 19.42
CA GLY A 125 -3.54 -12.13 18.71
C GLY A 125 -2.69 -10.96 19.19
N LEU A 126 -2.23 -10.99 20.45
CA LEU A 126 -1.43 -9.94 21.09
C LEU A 126 -0.16 -10.53 21.73
N PRO A 127 0.76 -11.13 20.95
CA PRO A 127 1.97 -11.76 21.47
C PRO A 127 2.97 -10.79 22.14
N GLU A 128 2.80 -9.47 21.96
CA GLU A 128 3.57 -8.45 22.69
C GLU A 128 3.23 -8.42 24.21
N GLU A 129 2.03 -8.86 24.59
CA GLU A 129 1.54 -8.82 25.98
C GLU A 129 2.01 -10.01 26.82
N VAL A 130 3.32 -10.03 27.12
CA VAL A 130 4.01 -11.14 27.82
C VAL A 130 3.31 -11.60 29.11
N LYS A 131 2.67 -10.69 29.84
CA LYS A 131 1.95 -10.98 31.11
C LYS A 131 0.68 -11.79 30.90
N ILE A 132 0.00 -11.62 29.75
CA ILE A 132 -1.17 -12.43 29.39
C ILE A 132 -0.71 -13.87 29.12
N ALA A 133 0.41 -14.04 28.41
CA ALA A 133 1.02 -15.34 28.18
C ALA A 133 1.49 -15.99 29.49
N GLU A 134 2.16 -15.26 30.39
CA GLU A 134 2.54 -15.75 31.72
C GLU A 134 1.32 -16.20 32.55
N ALA A 135 0.24 -15.41 32.57
CA ALA A 135 -0.99 -15.75 33.27
C ALA A 135 -1.65 -17.02 32.70
N TYR A 136 -1.74 -17.15 31.37
CA TYR A 136 -2.30 -18.32 30.71
C TYR A 136 -1.46 -19.59 30.96
N GLN A 137 -0.14 -19.50 30.84
CA GLN A 137 0.79 -20.60 31.13
C GLN A 137 0.74 -21.01 32.61
N MET A 138 0.55 -20.06 33.53
CA MET A 138 0.33 -20.37 34.95
C MET A 138 -0.97 -21.17 35.15
N LEU A 139 -2.08 -20.78 34.51
CA LEU A 139 -3.36 -21.51 34.60
C LEU A 139 -3.25 -22.93 34.01
N LYS A 140 -2.52 -23.09 32.90
CA LYS A 140 -2.19 -24.40 32.30
C LYS A 140 -1.33 -25.25 33.24
N LYS A 141 -0.29 -24.68 33.84
CA LYS A 141 0.57 -25.36 34.83
C LYS A 141 -0.16 -25.77 36.12
N GLN A 142 -1.22 -25.06 36.49
CA GLN A 142 -2.10 -25.43 37.61
C GLN A 142 -3.18 -26.47 37.24
N GLY A 143 -3.25 -26.93 35.98
CA GLY A 143 -4.26 -27.88 35.52
C GLY A 143 -5.67 -27.30 35.39
N ILE A 144 -5.81 -25.97 35.43
CA ILE A 144 -7.09 -25.27 35.22
C ILE A 144 -7.46 -25.31 33.72
N VAL A 145 -6.47 -25.15 32.85
CA VAL A 145 -6.59 -25.38 31.40
C VAL A 145 -6.17 -26.82 31.09
N LYS A 146 -7.12 -27.69 30.73
CA LYS A 146 -6.85 -29.10 30.37
C LYS A 146 -6.38 -29.26 28.92
N SER A 147 -6.99 -28.49 28.02
CA SER A 147 -6.69 -28.42 26.59
C SER A 147 -6.86 -26.98 26.13
N ASP A 148 -6.05 -26.54 25.17
CA ASP A 148 -6.21 -25.21 24.58
C ASP A 148 -7.52 -25.18 23.75
N PRO A 149 -8.38 -24.15 23.89
CA PRO A 149 -9.68 -24.12 23.23
C PRO A 149 -9.54 -23.93 21.72
N LYS A 150 -10.40 -24.60 20.95
CA LYS A 150 -10.48 -24.40 19.50
C LYS A 150 -11.14 -23.06 19.22
N LEU A 151 -10.34 -22.05 18.86
CA LEU A 151 -10.83 -20.75 18.42
C LEU A 151 -11.65 -20.93 17.12
N PRO A 152 -12.87 -20.37 17.03
CA PRO A 152 -13.53 -20.15 15.74
C PRO A 152 -12.71 -19.16 14.91
N ASP A 153 -12.62 -19.37 13.60
CA ASP A 153 -11.80 -18.52 12.71
C ASP A 153 -12.18 -17.02 12.78
N ASP A 154 -13.46 -16.70 13.05
CA ASP A 154 -13.96 -15.32 13.27
C ASP A 154 -13.53 -14.64 14.60
N THR A 155 -12.76 -15.33 15.47
CA THR A 155 -12.27 -14.75 16.74
C THR A 155 -10.87 -14.17 16.67
N THR A 156 -10.17 -14.28 15.54
CA THR A 156 -8.92 -13.54 15.34
C THR A 156 -9.19 -12.04 15.35
N PHE A 157 -8.36 -11.28 16.07
CA PHE A 157 -8.20 -9.86 15.83
C PHE A 157 -7.98 -9.65 14.32
N PRO A 158 -8.45 -8.53 13.74
CA PRO A 158 -8.13 -8.22 12.36
C PRO A 158 -6.61 -8.07 12.25
N LEU A 159 -5.95 -9.17 11.84
CA LEU A 159 -4.54 -9.16 11.52
C LEU A 159 -4.39 -8.05 10.48
N PRO A 160 -3.46 -7.08 10.68
CA PRO A 160 -3.19 -6.12 9.64
C PRO A 160 -2.89 -6.92 8.37
N PRO A 161 -3.55 -6.62 7.23
CA PRO A 161 -3.38 -7.39 6.01
C PRO A 161 -1.87 -7.53 5.78
N PRO A 162 -1.37 -8.75 5.53
CA PRO A 162 0.06 -9.02 5.57
C PRO A 162 0.73 -7.98 4.71
N ARG A 163 1.48 -7.05 5.36
CA ARG A 163 2.04 -5.89 4.68
C ARG A 163 2.72 -6.44 3.43
N PRO A 164 2.38 -5.96 2.22
CA PRO A 164 3.01 -6.46 1.01
C PRO A 164 4.51 -6.42 1.29
N LYS A 165 5.17 -7.58 1.20
CA LYS A 165 6.58 -7.68 1.56
C LYS A 165 7.29 -6.63 0.72
N ASN A 166 7.74 -5.55 1.37
CA ASN A 166 8.41 -4.48 0.66
C ASN A 166 9.72 -5.07 0.12
N VAL A 167 9.70 -5.41 -1.17
CA VAL A 167 10.81 -6.03 -1.92
C VAL A 167 12.08 -5.16 -1.88
N ILE A 168 11.93 -3.91 -1.46
CA ILE A 168 12.95 -2.99 -0.92
C ILE A 168 14.01 -3.69 -0.03
N PHE A 169 13.63 -4.73 0.73
CA PHE A 169 14.53 -5.50 1.59
C PHE A 169 14.60 -6.99 1.21
N GLU A 170 14.98 -7.32 -0.03
CA GLU A 170 15.43 -8.67 -0.41
C GLU A 170 16.61 -9.16 0.47
N ASP A 171 17.50 -8.24 0.85
CA ASP A 171 18.60 -8.50 1.75
C ASP A 171 18.14 -8.37 3.22
N GLU A 172 17.81 -9.51 3.83
CA GLU A 172 17.38 -9.59 5.23
C GLU A 172 18.50 -9.16 6.20
N GLU A 173 19.77 -9.22 5.80
CA GLU A 173 20.92 -8.81 6.61
C GLU A 173 21.06 -7.29 6.62
N LYS A 174 21.01 -6.62 5.46
CA LYS A 174 20.91 -5.14 5.34
C LYS A 174 19.69 -4.64 6.13
N SER A 175 18.55 -5.32 6.06
CA SER A 175 17.34 -4.96 6.82
C SER A 175 17.56 -5.00 8.34
N LYS A 176 18.10 -6.11 8.84
CA LYS A 176 18.44 -6.28 10.28
C LYS A 176 19.54 -5.32 10.72
N MET A 177 20.52 -5.01 9.87
CA MET A 177 21.56 -4.03 10.14
C MET A 177 20.96 -2.62 10.25
N LEU A 178 20.16 -2.20 9.28
CA LEU A 178 19.50 -0.89 9.29
C LEU A 178 18.62 -0.71 10.54
N ALA A 179 17.84 -1.72 10.90
CA ALA A 179 17.00 -1.69 12.10
C ALA A 179 17.82 -1.56 13.40
N ARG A 180 19.03 -2.13 13.48
CA ARG A 180 19.94 -1.93 14.61
C ARG A 180 20.53 -0.51 14.61
N LEU A 181 21.01 -0.03 13.46
CA LEU A 181 21.61 1.29 13.33
C LEU A 181 20.61 2.42 13.66
N LEU A 182 19.37 2.32 13.18
CA LEU A 182 18.29 3.28 13.50
C LEU A 182 17.82 3.22 14.97
N LYS A 183 18.07 2.10 15.68
CA LYS A 183 17.74 1.95 17.10
C LYS A 183 18.90 2.36 18.03
N SER A 184 20.09 2.58 17.47
CA SER A 184 21.23 3.08 18.23
C SER A 184 21.06 4.56 18.56
N SER A 185 21.64 4.99 19.69
CA SER A 185 21.72 6.39 20.09
C SER A 185 23.04 7.06 19.68
N HIS A 186 23.95 6.35 19.00
CA HIS A 186 25.23 6.90 18.58
C HIS A 186 25.13 7.65 17.24
N PRO A 187 25.78 8.82 17.09
CA PRO A 187 25.68 9.63 15.87
C PRO A 187 26.36 8.96 14.65
N GLU A 188 27.38 8.13 14.87
CA GLU A 188 28.02 7.34 13.80
C GLU A 188 27.07 6.28 13.22
N ASP A 189 26.29 5.61 14.07
CA ASP A 189 25.33 4.60 13.63
C ASP A 189 24.19 5.24 12.84
N LEU A 190 23.73 6.43 13.24
CA LEU A 190 22.77 7.21 12.45
C LEU A 190 23.36 7.69 11.11
N ARG A 191 24.65 8.02 11.04
CA ARG A 191 25.32 8.34 9.78
C ARG A 191 25.41 7.11 8.87
N ALA A 192 25.76 5.95 9.44
CA ALA A 192 25.77 4.67 8.73
C ALA A 192 24.36 4.26 8.24
N ALA A 193 23.32 4.44 9.06
CA ALA A 193 21.93 4.20 8.67
C ALA A 193 21.52 5.07 7.48
N ASN A 194 21.81 6.38 7.52
CA ASN A 194 21.49 7.30 6.43
C ASN A 194 22.25 6.96 5.13
N LYS A 195 23.51 6.52 5.22
CA LYS A 195 24.27 6.01 4.07
C LYS A 195 23.62 4.75 3.49
N LEU A 196 23.31 3.77 4.35
CA LEU A 196 22.68 2.51 3.95
C LEU A 196 21.29 2.74 3.32
N ILE A 197 20.46 3.61 3.89
CA ILE A 197 19.17 4.01 3.29
C ILE A 197 19.37 4.59 1.89
N LYS A 198 20.36 5.48 1.70
CA LYS A 198 20.64 6.08 0.38
C LYS A 198 21.05 5.02 -0.65
N GLU A 199 21.90 4.08 -0.27
CA GLU A 199 22.33 2.98 -1.14
C GLU A 199 21.15 2.05 -1.48
N MET A 200 20.36 1.65 -0.48
CA MET A 200 19.18 0.79 -0.67
C MET A 200 18.09 1.43 -1.53
N VAL A 201 17.83 2.73 -1.38
CA VAL A 201 16.87 3.46 -2.23
C VAL A 201 17.36 3.54 -3.68
N GLN A 202 18.66 3.69 -3.91
CA GLN A 202 19.23 3.66 -5.28
C GLN A 202 19.22 2.25 -5.89
N GLU A 203 19.44 1.21 -5.09
CA GLU A 203 19.35 -0.20 -5.49
C GLU A 203 17.90 -0.57 -5.86
N ASP A 204 16.93 -0.20 -5.01
CA ASP A 204 15.50 -0.47 -5.23
C ASP A 204 14.93 0.32 -6.42
N GLN A 205 15.32 1.58 -6.62
CA GLN A 205 14.94 2.35 -7.82
C GLN A 205 15.42 1.67 -9.12
N LYS A 206 16.67 1.18 -9.14
CA LYS A 206 17.21 0.43 -10.30
C LYS A 206 16.46 -0.90 -10.51
N ARG A 207 16.16 -1.63 -9.43
CA ARG A 207 15.38 -2.88 -9.48
C ARG A 207 13.96 -2.62 -10.01
N MET A 208 13.29 -1.58 -9.52
CA MET A 208 11.95 -1.17 -9.95
C MET A 208 11.94 -0.80 -11.44
N GLU A 209 12.96 -0.09 -11.93
CA GLU A 209 13.10 0.21 -13.36
C GLU A 209 13.35 -1.04 -14.23
N LYS A 210 14.18 -1.99 -13.78
CA LYS A 210 14.35 -3.30 -14.46
C LYS A 210 13.01 -4.03 -14.54
N ILE A 211 12.32 -4.19 -13.41
CA ILE A 211 11.03 -4.89 -13.32
C ILE A 211 9.97 -4.20 -14.19
N SER A 212 9.85 -2.88 -14.13
CA SER A 212 8.87 -2.13 -14.94
C SER A 212 9.13 -2.28 -16.44
N LYS A 213 10.39 -2.17 -16.90
CA LYS A 213 10.76 -2.43 -18.30
C LYS A 213 10.39 -3.85 -18.72
N ARG A 214 10.65 -4.84 -17.88
CA ARG A 214 10.35 -6.26 -18.12
C ARG A 214 8.84 -6.51 -18.23
N VAL A 215 8.08 -6.11 -17.21
CA VAL A 215 6.63 -6.32 -17.15
C VAL A 215 5.91 -5.62 -18.30
N ASN A 216 6.25 -4.36 -18.60
CA ASN A 216 5.65 -3.63 -19.72
C ASN A 216 5.91 -4.30 -21.08
N ALA A 217 7.14 -4.81 -21.30
CA ALA A 217 7.48 -5.51 -22.54
C ALA A 217 6.73 -6.84 -22.67
N ILE A 218 6.65 -7.62 -21.60
CA ILE A 218 5.92 -8.91 -21.56
C ILE A 218 4.41 -8.69 -21.72
N GLU A 219 3.84 -7.64 -21.09
CA GLU A 219 2.43 -7.28 -21.27
C GLU A 219 2.13 -6.87 -22.72
N GLU A 220 2.98 -6.04 -23.33
CA GLU A 220 2.83 -5.65 -24.73
C GLU A 220 2.90 -6.88 -25.65
N VAL A 221 3.84 -7.81 -25.42
CA VAL A 221 3.92 -9.08 -26.17
C VAL A 221 2.64 -9.89 -26.01
N ASN A 222 2.21 -10.15 -24.77
CA ASN A 222 1.03 -10.98 -24.49
C ASN A 222 -0.25 -10.38 -25.09
N ASN A 223 -0.40 -9.05 -25.10
CA ASN A 223 -1.54 -8.38 -25.71
C ASN A 223 -1.52 -8.46 -27.24
N ASN A 224 -0.36 -8.26 -27.88
CA ASN A 224 -0.22 -8.41 -29.34
C ASN A 224 -0.37 -9.87 -29.79
N VAL A 225 0.16 -10.84 -29.04
CA VAL A 225 0.00 -12.28 -29.29
C VAL A 225 -1.47 -12.67 -29.26
N LYS A 226 -2.21 -12.28 -28.21
CA LYS A 226 -3.65 -12.57 -28.09
C LYS A 226 -4.44 -11.99 -29.27
N LEU A 227 -4.25 -10.70 -29.56
CA LEU A 227 -5.02 -10.02 -30.61
C LEU A 227 -4.67 -10.54 -32.02
N LEU A 228 -3.40 -10.79 -32.33
CA LEU A 228 -3.01 -11.37 -33.62
C LEU A 228 -3.55 -12.81 -33.77
N THR A 229 -3.52 -13.61 -32.70
CA THR A 229 -4.11 -14.96 -32.71
C THR A 229 -5.62 -14.91 -32.97
N GLU A 230 -6.36 -14.04 -32.27
CA GLU A 230 -7.81 -13.87 -32.46
C GLU A 230 -8.16 -13.47 -33.90
N MET A 231 -7.41 -12.52 -34.48
CA MET A 231 -7.66 -12.06 -35.84
C MET A 231 -7.31 -13.12 -36.91
N VAL A 232 -6.18 -13.83 -36.77
CA VAL A 232 -5.78 -14.89 -37.69
C VAL A 232 -6.78 -16.05 -37.68
N MET A 233 -7.23 -16.48 -36.49
CA MET A 233 -8.23 -17.55 -36.36
C MET A 233 -9.59 -17.11 -36.92
N SER A 234 -9.96 -15.84 -36.75
CA SER A 234 -11.19 -15.26 -37.33
C SER A 234 -11.13 -15.17 -38.86
N HIS A 235 -9.95 -14.91 -39.42
CA HIS A 235 -9.72 -14.95 -40.87
C HIS A 235 -9.85 -16.38 -41.42
N SER A 236 -9.29 -17.38 -40.73
CA SER A 236 -9.43 -18.79 -41.10
C SER A 236 -10.87 -19.32 -41.06
N GLN A 237 -11.75 -18.71 -40.26
CA GLN A 237 -13.19 -19.02 -40.24
C GLN A 237 -14.01 -18.22 -41.27
N GLY A 238 -13.36 -17.45 -42.17
CA GLY A 238 -14.03 -16.69 -43.24
C GLY A 238 -14.81 -15.47 -42.76
N GLY A 239 -14.52 -14.94 -41.57
CA GLY A 239 -15.40 -14.02 -40.84
C GLY A 239 -15.09 -12.52 -40.97
N ALA A 240 -14.01 -12.10 -41.62
CA ALA A 240 -13.53 -10.71 -41.56
C ALA A 240 -13.61 -9.96 -42.91
N ALA A 241 -14.08 -8.71 -42.87
CA ALA A 241 -14.10 -7.82 -44.04
C ALA A 241 -12.67 -7.54 -44.54
N ALA A 242 -12.32 -8.19 -45.66
CA ALA A 242 -10.95 -8.56 -46.03
C ALA A 242 -9.93 -7.43 -46.32
N GLY A 243 -10.32 -6.15 -46.23
CA GLY A 243 -9.40 -5.02 -46.35
C GLY A 243 -8.86 -4.57 -44.98
N SER A 244 -9.71 -3.91 -44.20
CA SER A 244 -9.33 -3.30 -42.91
C SER A 244 -8.76 -4.30 -41.89
N SER A 245 -9.28 -5.53 -41.86
CA SER A 245 -8.76 -6.57 -40.96
C SER A 245 -7.37 -7.07 -41.38
N GLU A 246 -7.07 -7.08 -42.68
CA GLU A 246 -5.81 -7.59 -43.20
C GLU A 246 -4.67 -6.60 -42.94
N ASP A 247 -4.89 -5.31 -43.21
CA ASP A 247 -3.92 -4.26 -42.87
C ASP A 247 -3.62 -4.22 -41.36
N LEU A 248 -4.63 -4.41 -40.51
CA LEU A 248 -4.43 -4.47 -39.06
C LEU A 248 -3.64 -5.72 -38.62
N MET A 249 -3.94 -6.92 -39.17
CA MET A 249 -3.13 -8.12 -38.89
C MET A 249 -1.68 -7.95 -39.36
N LYS A 250 -1.47 -7.33 -40.52
CA LYS A 250 -0.14 -7.04 -41.07
C LYS A 250 0.65 -6.04 -40.23
N GLU A 251 -0.01 -5.04 -39.64
CA GLU A 251 0.62 -4.12 -38.67
C GLU A 251 0.96 -4.83 -37.34
N LEU A 252 0.07 -5.67 -36.82
CA LEU A 252 0.35 -6.47 -35.63
C LEU A 252 1.51 -7.44 -35.86
N TYR A 253 1.53 -8.16 -36.99
CA TYR A 253 2.65 -9.02 -37.39
C TYR A 253 3.98 -8.24 -37.43
N GLN A 254 4.00 -7.07 -38.06
CA GLN A 254 5.19 -6.21 -38.10
C GLN A 254 5.60 -5.70 -36.71
N ARG A 255 4.65 -5.48 -35.81
CA ARG A 255 4.93 -5.14 -34.40
C ARG A 255 5.55 -6.34 -33.67
N CYS A 256 4.99 -7.53 -33.82
CA CYS A 256 5.52 -8.75 -33.25
C CYS A 256 6.97 -9.04 -33.71
N GLU A 257 7.24 -8.97 -35.01
CA GLU A 257 8.61 -9.10 -35.56
C GLU A 257 9.58 -8.05 -34.95
N ARG A 258 9.13 -6.80 -34.77
CA ARG A 258 9.91 -5.74 -34.10
C ARG A 258 10.17 -5.96 -32.61
N MET A 259 9.43 -6.85 -31.94
CA MET A 259 9.59 -7.12 -30.51
C MET A 259 10.62 -8.23 -30.20
N ARG A 260 10.95 -9.13 -31.14
CA ARG A 260 11.98 -10.16 -30.89
C ARG A 260 13.33 -9.59 -30.44
N PRO A 261 13.91 -8.53 -31.07
CA PRO A 261 15.18 -7.95 -30.63
C PRO A 261 15.08 -7.30 -29.24
N THR A 262 13.90 -6.83 -28.85
CA THR A 262 13.64 -6.27 -27.51
C THR A 262 13.65 -7.37 -26.46
N LEU A 263 12.92 -8.47 -26.68
CA LEU A 263 12.94 -9.62 -25.76
C LEU A 263 14.32 -10.27 -25.65
N PHE A 264 15.04 -10.42 -26.77
CA PHE A 264 16.40 -10.98 -26.75
C PHE A 264 17.37 -10.13 -25.90
N ARG A 265 17.31 -8.80 -26.05
CA ARG A 265 18.11 -7.87 -25.23
C ARG A 265 17.68 -7.91 -23.77
N LEU A 266 16.38 -7.92 -23.51
CA LEU A 266 15.82 -7.99 -22.16
C LEU A 266 16.24 -9.29 -21.43
N ALA A 267 16.28 -10.43 -22.14
CA ALA A 267 16.82 -11.68 -21.62
C ALA A 267 18.32 -11.58 -21.35
N SER A 268 19.08 -10.93 -22.24
CA SER A 268 20.53 -10.69 -22.05
C SER A 268 20.83 -9.76 -20.86
N ASP A 269 19.95 -8.78 -20.59
CA ASP A 269 20.07 -7.83 -19.47
C ASP A 269 19.56 -8.42 -18.12
N THR A 270 18.98 -9.63 -18.13
CA THR A 270 18.36 -10.30 -16.96
C THR A 270 19.20 -11.50 -16.51
N GLU A 271 20.34 -11.20 -15.90
CA GLU A 271 21.28 -12.20 -15.32
C GLU A 271 21.04 -12.45 -13.82
N ASP A 272 20.29 -11.56 -13.15
CA ASP A 272 20.11 -11.52 -11.70
C ASP A 272 18.83 -12.21 -11.18
N ASN A 273 18.01 -12.79 -12.07
CA ASN A 273 16.75 -13.44 -11.69
C ASN A 273 16.28 -14.46 -12.75
N ASP A 274 16.44 -15.76 -12.44
CA ASP A 274 16.05 -16.89 -13.32
C ASP A 274 14.53 -16.96 -13.59
N GLU A 275 13.69 -16.59 -12.61
CA GLU A 275 12.23 -16.58 -12.76
C GLU A 275 11.80 -15.49 -13.76
N ALA A 276 12.39 -14.30 -13.63
CA ALA A 276 12.22 -13.20 -14.57
C ALA A 276 12.72 -13.55 -15.98
N LEU A 277 13.85 -14.26 -16.09
CA LEU A 277 14.38 -14.76 -17.36
C LEU A 277 13.42 -15.77 -18.02
N ALA A 278 12.88 -16.72 -17.24
CA ALA A 278 11.91 -17.70 -17.71
C ALA A 278 10.63 -17.04 -18.27
N GLU A 279 10.11 -15.99 -17.62
CA GLU A 279 8.97 -15.22 -18.13
C GLU A 279 9.29 -14.54 -19.48
N ILE A 280 10.50 -14.00 -19.66
CA ILE A 280 10.93 -13.35 -20.92
C ILE A 280 11.06 -14.38 -22.05
N LEU A 281 11.62 -15.56 -21.76
CA LEU A 281 11.74 -16.66 -22.72
C LEU A 281 10.36 -17.18 -23.15
N GLN A 282 9.46 -17.41 -22.19
CA GLN A 282 8.07 -17.81 -22.47
C GLN A 282 7.34 -16.77 -23.34
N ALA A 283 7.55 -15.47 -23.09
CA ALA A 283 7.00 -14.41 -23.94
C ALA A 283 7.57 -14.47 -25.37
N ASN A 284 8.84 -14.85 -25.54
CA ASN A 284 9.48 -14.99 -26.85
C ASN A 284 8.97 -16.21 -27.62
N ASP A 285 8.74 -17.33 -26.93
CA ASP A 285 8.15 -18.53 -27.51
C ASP A 285 6.73 -18.25 -28.02
N ASN A 286 5.88 -17.64 -27.18
CA ASN A 286 4.53 -17.20 -27.55
C ASN A 286 4.54 -16.24 -28.76
N LEU A 287 5.47 -15.28 -28.77
CA LEU A 287 5.65 -14.31 -29.85
C LEU A 287 6.08 -15.00 -31.17
N THR A 288 6.97 -15.98 -31.09
CA THR A 288 7.44 -16.72 -32.25
C THR A 288 6.35 -17.66 -32.79
N GLN A 289 5.56 -18.28 -31.90
CA GLN A 289 4.42 -19.12 -32.27
C GLN A 289 3.36 -18.34 -33.07
N VAL A 290 2.94 -17.15 -32.60
CA VAL A 290 1.93 -16.36 -33.33
C VAL A 290 2.45 -15.78 -34.66
N ILE A 291 3.74 -15.45 -34.73
CA ILE A 291 4.38 -15.02 -35.97
C ILE A 291 4.35 -16.15 -37.02
N ASN A 292 4.67 -17.38 -36.60
CA ASN A 292 4.61 -18.55 -37.47
C ASN A 292 3.17 -18.88 -37.89
N LEU A 293 2.20 -18.76 -36.97
CA LEU A 293 0.78 -18.93 -37.25
C LEU A 293 0.28 -17.95 -38.34
N TYR A 294 0.66 -16.66 -38.27
CA TYR A 294 0.34 -15.67 -39.30
C TYR A 294 1.00 -16.00 -40.65
N LYS A 295 2.28 -16.41 -40.66
CA LYS A 295 3.00 -16.82 -41.89
C LYS A 295 2.31 -18.01 -42.57
N GLN A 296 1.93 -19.03 -41.79
CA GLN A 296 1.30 -20.23 -42.31
C GLN A 296 -0.12 -19.97 -42.83
N LEU A 297 -0.98 -19.30 -42.04
CA LEU A 297 -2.41 -19.16 -42.36
C LEU A 297 -2.76 -17.97 -43.27
N VAL A 298 -1.98 -16.88 -43.22
CA VAL A 298 -2.32 -15.63 -43.94
C VAL A 298 -1.37 -15.38 -45.12
N ARG A 299 -0.06 -15.61 -44.97
CA ARG A 299 0.88 -15.53 -46.12
C ARG A 299 0.92 -16.79 -46.98
N GLY A 300 0.56 -17.95 -46.43
CA GLY A 300 0.78 -19.24 -47.09
C GLY A 300 2.27 -19.59 -47.23
N GLU A 301 3.13 -19.05 -46.36
CA GLU A 301 4.54 -19.45 -46.29
C GLU A 301 4.64 -20.79 -45.54
N GLU A 302 5.25 -21.80 -46.15
CA GLU A 302 5.51 -23.10 -45.51
C GLU A 302 6.54 -22.94 -44.39
N VAL A 303 6.05 -22.77 -43.15
CA VAL A 303 6.89 -22.75 -41.95
C VAL A 303 7.34 -24.18 -41.65
N ASN A 304 8.45 -24.59 -42.26
CA ASN A 304 9.09 -25.89 -42.00
C ASN A 304 9.42 -26.02 -40.51
N GLY A 305 8.74 -26.94 -39.80
CA GLY A 305 9.00 -27.16 -38.38
C GLY A 305 8.11 -28.20 -37.69
N ASP A 306 6.85 -28.38 -38.11
CA ASP A 306 5.92 -29.26 -37.39
C ASP A 306 5.07 -30.12 -38.35
N ALA A 307 5.45 -31.40 -38.48
CA ALA A 307 4.79 -32.37 -39.33
C ALA A 307 4.03 -33.41 -38.49
N THR A 308 2.72 -33.21 -38.33
CA THR A 308 1.83 -34.17 -37.67
C THR A 308 0.79 -34.76 -38.63
N ALA A 309 0.55 -36.07 -38.47
CA ALA A 309 -0.51 -36.89 -39.07
C ALA A 309 -0.49 -37.13 -40.61
N GLY A 310 -0.14 -38.36 -41.02
CA GLY A 310 -0.26 -38.81 -42.41
C GLY A 310 0.12 -40.29 -42.63
N SER A 311 -0.76 -41.23 -42.29
CA SER A 311 -0.54 -42.67 -42.44
C SER A 311 -0.51 -43.12 -43.91
N ILE A 312 0.65 -43.49 -44.46
CA ILE A 312 0.81 -44.42 -45.59
C ILE A 312 2.01 -45.36 -45.34
N PRO A 313 1.91 -46.69 -45.49
CA PRO A 313 2.96 -47.62 -45.07
C PRO A 313 3.86 -48.13 -46.21
N GLY A 314 5.15 -48.30 -45.90
CA GLY A 314 6.04 -49.27 -46.54
C GLY A 314 6.84 -48.80 -47.76
N SER A 315 8.08 -48.34 -47.53
CA SER A 315 9.27 -48.74 -48.32
C SER A 315 10.56 -48.26 -47.66
N THR A 316 11.29 -49.25 -47.14
CA THR A 316 12.73 -49.35 -46.87
C THR A 316 13.70 -48.25 -47.37
N SER A 317 14.75 -48.04 -46.55
CA SER A 317 16.11 -47.63 -46.94
C SER A 317 16.46 -46.14 -47.05
N ALA A 318 16.56 -45.46 -45.90
CA ALA A 318 17.49 -44.34 -45.70
C ALA A 318 17.88 -44.22 -44.20
N LEU A 319 18.57 -45.24 -43.67
CA LEU A 319 19.24 -45.12 -42.36
C LEU A 319 20.54 -44.34 -42.55
N LEU A 320 20.66 -43.17 -41.90
CA LEU A 320 21.95 -42.55 -41.64
C LEU A 320 22.36 -42.89 -40.21
N ASP A 321 23.12 -43.98 -40.13
CA ASP A 321 23.76 -44.48 -38.93
C ASP A 321 25.08 -43.71 -38.68
N LEU A 322 25.24 -43.17 -37.47
CA LEU A 322 26.52 -42.68 -36.94
C LEU A 322 26.80 -43.26 -35.54
N SER A 323 26.51 -44.56 -35.39
CA SER A 323 27.11 -45.40 -34.35
C SER A 323 28.59 -45.60 -34.69
N GLY A 324 29.45 -44.65 -34.32
CA GLY A 324 30.77 -44.52 -34.96
C GLY A 324 31.92 -43.92 -34.16
N LEU A 325 31.80 -43.76 -32.84
CA LEU A 325 32.97 -43.66 -31.95
C LEU A 325 32.74 -44.58 -30.73
N ASP A 326 33.73 -45.45 -30.53
CA ASP A 326 33.64 -46.71 -29.78
C ASP A 326 34.37 -46.62 -28.41
N LEU A 327 34.26 -47.69 -27.62
CA LEU A 327 34.90 -48.02 -26.34
C LEU A 327 34.26 -47.46 -25.05
N PRO A 328 34.10 -48.30 -24.00
CA PRO A 328 33.33 -49.55 -24.03
C PRO A 328 32.42 -49.73 -22.79
N PRO A 329 31.40 -50.60 -22.83
CA PRO A 329 30.50 -50.84 -21.70
C PRO A 329 30.96 -51.97 -20.77
N ALA A 330 31.31 -51.62 -19.53
CA ALA A 330 31.23 -52.47 -18.33
C ALA A 330 31.23 -51.52 -17.12
N GLY A 331 30.42 -51.67 -16.07
CA GLY A 331 29.93 -52.91 -15.51
C GLY A 331 30.53 -53.08 -14.11
N THR A 332 29.88 -52.44 -13.12
CA THR A 332 29.96 -52.74 -11.66
C THR A 332 31.32 -52.70 -10.92
N THR A 333 31.30 -52.02 -9.75
CA THR A 333 32.01 -52.40 -8.51
C THR A 333 33.40 -51.81 -8.15
N TYR A 334 33.35 -50.72 -7.36
CA TYR A 334 34.25 -50.34 -6.24
C TYR A 334 35.75 -49.93 -6.51
N PRO A 335 36.41 -49.21 -5.57
CA PRO A 335 37.54 -48.32 -5.90
C PRO A 335 38.93 -48.80 -5.42
N ALA A 336 40.01 -48.36 -6.11
CA ALA A 336 41.31 -48.01 -5.49
C ALA A 336 42.31 -47.37 -6.50
N MET A 337 43.17 -46.50 -5.98
CA MET A 337 44.40 -45.90 -6.54
C MET A 337 45.53 -46.94 -6.86
N PRO A 338 46.71 -46.57 -7.44
CA PRO A 338 47.05 -45.52 -8.43
C PRO A 338 48.11 -46.02 -9.48
N THR A 339 49.00 -45.11 -9.94
CA THR A 339 50.30 -45.26 -10.63
C THR A 339 50.42 -45.10 -12.17
N ARG A 340 51.64 -44.68 -12.58
CA ARG A 340 52.07 -43.81 -13.72
C ARG A 340 53.28 -44.50 -14.40
N PRO A 341 54.09 -43.85 -15.28
CA PRO A 341 53.94 -43.30 -16.65
C PRO A 341 54.65 -44.14 -17.75
N GLY A 342 54.66 -43.68 -19.01
CA GLY A 342 55.79 -43.91 -19.94
C GLY A 342 55.55 -43.48 -21.40
N GLU A 343 56.40 -42.54 -21.90
CA GLU A 343 56.93 -42.38 -23.30
C GLU A 343 55.94 -42.41 -24.50
N GLN A 344 56.09 -41.71 -25.64
CA GLN A 344 56.98 -40.68 -26.23
C GLN A 344 56.20 -40.08 -27.44
N ALA A 345 56.45 -38.90 -28.04
CA ALA A 345 57.45 -37.84 -27.85
C ALA A 345 56.86 -36.41 -28.09
N SER A 346 57.26 -35.68 -29.14
CA SER A 346 56.94 -34.26 -29.48
C SER A 346 57.34 -33.98 -30.96
N PRO A 347 57.30 -32.74 -31.54
CA PRO A 347 56.77 -31.42 -31.11
C PRO A 347 55.70 -30.85 -32.11
N GLU A 348 55.00 -29.73 -31.92
CA GLU A 348 55.47 -28.31 -31.88
C GLU A 348 54.66 -27.42 -30.90
N GLN A 349 55.32 -26.36 -30.41
CA GLN A 349 54.89 -25.34 -29.43
C GLN A 349 54.86 -23.95 -30.09
N PRO A 350 54.50 -22.83 -29.41
CA PRO A 350 53.68 -22.62 -28.21
C PRO A 350 52.53 -21.58 -28.48
N SER A 351 51.55 -21.30 -27.62
CA SER A 351 51.71 -20.54 -26.35
C SER A 351 50.38 -20.33 -25.62
N ALA A 352 50.46 -20.17 -24.29
CA ALA A 352 49.46 -19.53 -23.41
C ALA A 352 48.03 -20.13 -23.36
N SER A 353 47.92 -21.28 -22.70
CA SER A 353 46.67 -21.83 -22.18
C SER A 353 46.33 -21.30 -20.77
N VAL A 354 45.03 -21.13 -20.49
CA VAL A 354 44.35 -21.12 -19.16
C VAL A 354 45.04 -20.50 -17.93
N SER A 355 44.47 -19.40 -17.42
CA SER A 355 44.25 -19.10 -15.98
C SER A 355 43.41 -17.82 -15.87
N LEU A 356 42.07 -17.95 -15.88
CA LEU A 356 41.15 -16.80 -15.91
C LEU A 356 40.15 -16.79 -14.73
N LEU A 357 40.46 -17.52 -13.65
CA LEU A 357 39.60 -17.63 -12.45
C LEU A 357 40.36 -17.54 -11.12
N ASP A 358 41.70 -17.39 -11.13
CA ASP A 358 42.54 -17.36 -9.92
C ASP A 358 43.09 -15.93 -9.62
N ASP A 359 43.18 -15.08 -10.64
CA ASP A 359 43.82 -13.75 -10.57
C ASP A 359 42.97 -12.69 -9.83
N GLU A 360 41.64 -12.72 -9.99
CA GLU A 360 40.75 -11.77 -9.29
C GLU A 360 40.68 -12.04 -7.77
N LEU A 361 40.94 -13.27 -7.31
CA LEU A 361 40.97 -13.59 -5.88
C LEU A 361 42.25 -13.07 -5.18
N MET A 362 43.33 -12.86 -5.95
CA MET A 362 44.59 -12.29 -5.46
C MET A 362 44.59 -10.75 -5.42
N SER A 363 43.55 -10.08 -5.92
CA SER A 363 43.48 -8.62 -6.02
C SER A 363 43.19 -7.87 -4.69
N LEU A 364 43.24 -8.56 -3.54
CA LEU A 364 43.17 -7.96 -2.20
C LEU A 364 44.52 -7.29 -1.79
N GLY A 365 44.97 -6.33 -2.60
CA GLY A 365 46.28 -5.69 -2.52
C GLY A 365 46.41 -4.52 -1.55
N LEU A 366 46.10 -4.69 -0.26
CA LEU A 366 46.42 -3.70 0.79
C LEU A 366 47.51 -4.22 1.73
N SER A 367 48.77 -4.04 1.32
CA SER A 367 49.97 -4.25 2.13
C SER A 367 51.02 -3.23 1.71
N ASP A 368 51.20 -2.17 2.50
CA ASP A 368 52.18 -1.10 2.26
C ASP A 368 53.06 -0.90 3.53
N PRO A 369 54.38 -0.67 3.42
CA PRO A 369 55.30 -0.95 4.53
C PRO A 369 55.72 0.26 5.38
N THR A 370 56.34 -0.06 6.52
CA THR A 370 56.89 0.83 7.55
C THR A 370 58.05 1.73 7.09
N PRO A 371 58.27 2.85 7.82
CA PRO A 371 59.63 3.19 8.28
C PRO A 371 59.75 3.37 9.81
N PRO A 372 60.97 3.33 10.41
CA PRO A 372 61.14 3.04 11.84
C PRO A 372 61.79 4.17 12.69
N SER A 373 62.01 3.87 13.98
CA SER A 373 62.98 4.48 14.95
C SER A 373 62.44 5.46 16.00
N GLY A 374 62.61 5.13 17.29
CA GLY A 374 62.43 6.05 18.43
C GLY A 374 62.01 5.35 19.74
N PRO A 375 62.94 5.04 20.67
CA PRO A 375 62.64 4.22 21.87
C PRO A 375 62.53 5.01 23.19
N SER A 376 62.03 4.29 24.22
CA SER A 376 62.13 4.56 25.67
C SER A 376 61.18 5.61 26.30
N LEU A 377 60.27 5.16 27.18
CA LEU A 377 60.44 5.27 28.65
C LEU A 377 59.33 4.48 29.39
N ASP A 378 59.66 3.88 30.54
CA ASP A 378 58.72 3.15 31.41
C ASP A 378 57.68 4.07 32.10
N GLY A 379 56.51 3.50 32.46
CA GLY A 379 55.48 4.26 33.19
C GLY A 379 54.28 3.41 33.63
N THR A 380 54.35 2.84 34.83
CA THR A 380 53.30 1.99 35.44
C THR A 380 52.06 2.75 35.91
N GLY A 381 50.87 2.18 35.61
CA GLY A 381 49.73 2.07 36.53
C GLY A 381 49.05 3.34 37.06
N TRP A 382 47.92 3.75 36.47
CA TRP A 382 47.03 4.78 37.00
C TRP A 382 45.67 4.19 37.40
N ASN A 383 45.48 4.06 38.71
CA ASN A 383 44.18 3.95 39.37
C ASN A 383 44.00 5.19 40.26
N SER A 384 42.75 5.50 40.62
CA SER A 384 42.30 6.56 41.55
C SER A 384 42.07 7.96 40.96
N PHE A 385 40.79 8.36 40.97
CA PHE A 385 40.42 9.65 41.54
C PHE A 385 39.30 9.43 42.57
N GLN A 386 39.59 9.79 43.82
CA GLN A 386 38.64 9.77 44.94
C GLN A 386 37.95 11.14 45.10
N SER A 387 36.73 11.13 45.62
CA SER A 387 36.23 12.02 46.69
C SER A 387 34.87 11.47 47.16
N SER A 388 34.74 10.98 48.40
CA SER A 388 34.23 11.72 49.59
C SER A 388 32.70 11.86 49.58
N ASP A 389 31.94 11.62 50.66
CA ASP A 389 32.24 11.21 52.04
C ASP A 389 31.01 10.46 52.63
N ALA A 390 31.11 9.89 53.84
CA ALA A 390 30.09 9.05 54.47
C ALA A 390 29.03 9.81 55.32
N THR A 391 27.88 9.18 55.59
CA THR A 391 27.31 8.86 56.94
C THR A 391 25.76 8.74 56.95
N GLU A 392 25.27 7.69 57.63
CA GLU A 392 23.87 7.30 57.97
C GLU A 392 23.26 8.17 59.13
N PRO A 393 22.07 7.90 59.74
CA PRO A 393 20.86 7.14 59.35
C PRO A 393 19.55 7.99 59.54
N PRO A 394 18.45 7.57 60.21
CA PRO A 394 17.21 7.11 59.57
C PRO A 394 15.93 7.95 59.82
N ALA A 395 14.79 7.48 59.30
CA ALA A 395 13.43 8.05 59.36
C ALA A 395 12.76 7.94 60.77
N PRO A 396 11.46 8.32 61.02
CA PRO A 396 10.44 8.87 60.11
C PRO A 396 9.50 10.00 60.68
N ALA A 397 8.53 10.40 59.85
CA ALA A 397 7.13 10.76 60.19
C ALA A 397 6.67 12.23 60.32
N LEU A 398 5.39 12.39 59.93
CA LEU A 398 4.41 13.45 60.21
C LEU A 398 4.34 14.73 59.33
N ALA A 399 3.22 14.75 58.57
CA ALA A 399 2.21 15.81 58.54
C ALA A 399 2.19 16.87 57.40
N GLN A 400 1.04 16.85 56.72
CA GLN A 400 0.26 17.99 56.17
C GLN A 400 0.72 18.68 54.87
N ALA A 401 -0.09 18.43 53.85
CA ALA A 401 -0.31 19.27 52.65
C ALA A 401 -1.49 20.24 52.92
N PRO A 402 -1.99 20.99 51.91
CA PRO A 402 -1.33 21.90 50.96
C PRO A 402 -1.98 23.30 50.97
N SER A 403 -1.47 24.26 50.17
CA SER A 403 -2.28 25.02 49.18
C SER A 403 -1.53 26.20 48.53
N MET A 404 -1.63 26.25 47.20
CA MET A 404 -1.82 27.43 46.32
C MET A 404 -1.16 28.77 46.68
N GLU A 405 -0.23 29.22 45.81
CA GLU A 405 -0.08 30.63 45.45
C GLU A 405 0.13 30.75 43.94
N SER A 406 -0.14 31.93 43.40
CA SER A 406 -0.40 32.22 41.99
C SER A 406 0.70 33.04 41.30
N ARG A 407 0.67 33.01 39.96
CA ARG A 407 1.12 34.07 39.03
C ARG A 407 2.64 34.25 38.76
N PRO A 408 3.07 34.35 37.48
CA PRO A 408 4.45 34.65 37.07
C PRO A 408 4.69 36.16 36.85
N PRO A 409 5.97 36.59 36.77
CA PRO A 409 6.39 37.33 35.57
C PRO A 409 7.85 37.12 35.09
N ALA A 410 8.00 37.06 33.76
CA ALA A 410 8.95 37.78 32.90
C ALA A 410 10.45 37.99 33.24
N GLN A 411 11.26 37.83 32.17
CA GLN A 411 12.57 38.46 31.86
C GLN A 411 13.85 38.02 32.62
N THR A 412 14.72 37.28 31.92
CA THR A 412 16.07 37.77 31.55
C THR A 412 16.67 36.97 30.39
N SER A 413 17.55 37.58 29.61
CA SER A 413 18.14 37.06 28.36
C SER A 413 19.61 36.65 28.52
N LEU A 414 20.10 35.80 27.60
CA LEU A 414 21.45 35.74 26.95
C LEU A 414 21.88 34.29 26.61
N PRO A 415 22.82 34.07 25.64
CA PRO A 415 22.57 33.09 24.57
C PRO A 415 23.56 31.90 24.44
N ALA A 416 23.07 30.80 23.87
CA ALA A 416 23.79 29.71 23.19
C ALA A 416 22.74 28.83 22.45
N SER A 417 22.99 28.11 21.36
CA SER A 417 24.22 27.77 20.64
C SER A 417 23.95 27.56 19.14
N SER A 418 24.88 27.99 18.28
CA SER A 418 24.74 27.98 16.81
C SER A 418 25.12 26.63 16.19
N GLY A 419 24.40 25.55 16.55
CA GLY A 419 24.71 24.19 16.08
C GLY A 419 23.89 23.68 14.89
N LEU A 420 22.74 24.31 14.59
CA LEU A 420 21.81 23.85 13.55
C LEU A 420 22.02 24.53 12.19
N ASP A 421 22.47 25.79 12.18
CA ASP A 421 22.68 26.56 10.95
C ASP A 421 23.83 25.99 10.09
N ASP A 422 24.91 25.51 10.71
CA ASP A 422 25.99 24.80 10.01
C ASP A 422 25.51 23.48 9.40
N LEU A 423 24.52 22.80 10.01
CA LEU A 423 23.97 21.54 9.47
C LEU A 423 23.06 21.79 8.26
N ASP A 424 22.27 22.86 8.28
CA ASP A 424 21.47 23.30 7.13
C ASP A 424 22.35 23.86 5.99
N LEU A 425 23.45 24.56 6.34
CA LEU A 425 24.47 24.97 5.37
C LEU A 425 25.15 23.76 4.72
N LEU A 426 25.55 22.76 5.51
CA LEU A 426 26.13 21.50 4.99
C LEU A 426 25.15 20.73 4.11
N GLY A 427 23.86 20.68 4.49
CA GLY A 427 22.79 20.07 3.71
C GLY A 427 22.57 20.77 2.36
N LYS A 428 22.58 22.11 2.35
CA LYS A 428 22.52 22.92 1.12
C LYS A 428 23.76 22.73 0.24
N THR A 429 24.97 22.71 0.83
CA THR A 429 26.21 22.44 0.09
C THR A 429 26.20 21.04 -0.54
N LEU A 430 25.71 20.02 0.16
CA LEU A 430 25.59 18.65 -0.38
C LEU A 430 24.57 18.57 -1.52
N LEU A 431 23.39 19.18 -1.40
CA LEU A 431 22.41 19.25 -2.50
C LEU A 431 23.00 19.96 -3.73
N GLN A 432 23.73 21.06 -3.51
CA GLN A 432 24.31 21.86 -4.59
C GLN A 432 25.49 21.17 -5.28
N GLN A 433 26.20 20.27 -4.59
CA GLN A 433 27.30 19.48 -5.14
C GLN A 433 26.82 18.24 -5.93
N SER A 434 25.56 17.83 -5.78
CA SER A 434 24.94 16.72 -6.52
C SER A 434 24.31 17.08 -7.87
N LEU A 435 24.50 18.32 -8.35
CA LEU A 435 23.98 18.81 -9.63
C LEU A 435 25.09 18.87 -10.69
N PRO A 436 24.90 18.33 -11.91
CA PRO A 436 25.92 18.35 -12.96
C PRO A 436 26.18 19.78 -13.51
N PRO A 437 27.43 20.10 -13.90
CA PRO A 437 27.84 21.46 -14.23
C PRO A 437 27.54 21.86 -15.69
N GLU A 438 26.26 21.91 -16.08
CA GLU A 438 25.86 22.34 -17.45
C GLU A 438 24.60 23.22 -17.48
N SER A 439 24.49 24.20 -16.57
CA SER A 439 23.42 25.23 -16.63
C SER A 439 23.80 26.60 -16.10
N GLN A 440 25.06 26.81 -15.66
CA GLN A 440 25.54 28.10 -15.15
C GLN A 440 26.05 29.01 -16.29
N GLN A 441 25.15 29.49 -17.16
CA GLN A 441 25.28 30.75 -17.95
C GLN A 441 24.20 30.85 -19.06
N VAL A 442 22.97 31.25 -18.72
CA VAL A 442 22.12 32.00 -19.69
C VAL A 442 21.49 33.20 -18.98
N ARG A 443 21.57 34.34 -19.67
CA ARG A 443 21.34 35.71 -19.19
C ARG A 443 19.84 36.05 -19.08
N TRP A 444 19.37 36.27 -17.85
CA TRP A 444 18.00 36.76 -17.60
C TRP A 444 17.90 38.29 -17.76
N GLU A 445 17.65 38.78 -18.98
CA GLU A 445 17.44 40.22 -19.22
C GLU A 445 15.98 40.64 -19.05
N LYS A 446 15.72 41.18 -17.86
CA LYS A 446 14.58 41.98 -17.40
C LYS A 446 13.81 42.79 -18.47
N GLN A 447 12.59 42.36 -18.80
CA GLN A 447 11.51 43.26 -19.22
C GLN A 447 10.24 43.04 -18.39
N GLN A 448 9.65 44.16 -17.94
CA GLN A 448 8.54 44.26 -16.99
C GLN A 448 7.23 44.72 -17.72
N PRO A 449 6.06 44.90 -17.08
CA PRO A 449 4.85 44.17 -17.48
C PRO A 449 3.75 45.07 -18.08
N THR A 450 2.52 44.53 -18.15
CA THR A 450 1.17 45.14 -18.35
C THR A 450 0.44 44.69 -19.64
N PRO A 451 -0.90 44.77 -19.71
CA PRO A 451 -1.84 44.16 -18.75
C PRO A 451 -3.00 43.38 -19.41
N ARG A 452 -3.65 42.52 -18.59
CA ARG A 452 -5.00 41.93 -18.73
C ARG A 452 -5.78 42.19 -20.04
N LEU A 453 -6.02 41.13 -20.82
CA LEU A 453 -7.22 41.02 -21.67
C LEU A 453 -8.32 40.26 -20.92
N THR A 454 -9.53 40.79 -20.96
CA THR A 454 -10.69 40.23 -20.21
C THR A 454 -11.61 39.45 -21.14
N LEU A 455 -12.50 38.63 -20.55
CA LEU A 455 -13.39 37.71 -21.26
C LEU A 455 -14.41 38.40 -22.22
N ARG A 456 -14.40 39.74 -22.34
CA ARG A 456 -15.21 40.50 -23.32
C ARG A 456 -14.61 40.57 -24.72
N ASP A 457 -13.29 40.41 -24.89
CA ASP A 457 -12.64 40.65 -26.19
C ASP A 457 -12.73 39.48 -27.19
N LEU A 458 -13.09 38.26 -26.74
CA LEU A 458 -13.33 37.11 -27.63
C LEU A 458 -14.78 36.97 -28.11
N GLN A 459 -15.70 37.82 -27.68
CA GLN A 459 -17.13 37.71 -28.02
C GLN A 459 -17.55 38.55 -29.25
N ASN A 460 -16.62 39.30 -29.85
CA ASN A 460 -16.85 40.20 -30.99
C ASN A 460 -16.14 39.73 -32.28
N LYS A 461 -16.44 38.52 -32.79
CA LYS A 461 -15.95 38.11 -34.13
C LYS A 461 -16.80 37.08 -34.88
N SER A 462 -18.12 37.30 -34.97
CA SER A 462 -19.01 36.48 -35.81
C SER A 462 -20.31 37.20 -36.22
N SER A 463 -20.22 38.31 -36.95
CA SER A 463 -21.40 38.98 -37.53
C SER A 463 -21.06 40.01 -38.63
N SER A 464 -21.42 39.71 -39.88
CA SER A 464 -21.54 40.71 -40.96
C SER A 464 -22.40 40.19 -42.11
N CYS A 465 -23.41 40.99 -42.54
CA CYS A 465 -24.32 40.81 -43.69
C CYS A 465 -25.32 39.62 -43.57
N SER A 466 -26.62 39.68 -43.92
CA SER A 466 -27.59 40.74 -44.31
C SER A 466 -28.97 40.05 -44.52
N SER A 467 -30.17 40.62 -44.40
CA SER A 467 -30.71 41.96 -44.04
C SER A 467 -32.23 41.85 -43.69
N PRO A 468 -32.90 42.83 -43.03
CA PRO A 468 -34.16 42.59 -42.30
C PRO A 468 -35.45 43.24 -42.87
N SER A 469 -36.62 42.64 -42.55
CA SER A 469 -37.99 43.20 -42.41
C SER A 469 -39.00 42.03 -42.38
N SER A 470 -40.13 42.02 -41.67
CA SER A 470 -40.72 42.94 -40.67
C SER A 470 -41.61 42.18 -39.66
N SER A 471 -41.93 42.84 -38.55
CA SER A 471 -42.86 42.46 -37.46
C SER A 471 -44.32 42.18 -37.96
N ALA A 472 -45.29 41.67 -37.18
CA ALA A 472 -45.43 41.66 -35.71
C ALA A 472 -46.46 40.63 -35.14
N THR A 473 -46.20 40.19 -33.89
CA THR A 473 -47.11 39.99 -32.73
C THR A 473 -48.53 39.38 -32.83
N SER A 474 -48.72 38.37 -31.96
CA SER A 474 -49.80 38.23 -30.94
C SER A 474 -51.09 37.42 -31.19
N LEU A 475 -51.21 36.35 -30.36
CA LEU A 475 -52.35 35.97 -29.48
C LEU A 475 -53.75 35.86 -30.14
N LEU A 476 -54.43 34.70 -30.13
CA LEU A 476 -55.12 34.15 -28.96
C LEU A 476 -55.64 32.71 -29.16
N HIS A 477 -55.88 32.03 -28.05
CA HIS A 477 -56.49 30.70 -27.83
C HIS A 477 -57.76 30.36 -28.64
N THR A 478 -57.95 29.06 -28.96
CA THR A 478 -59.23 28.31 -28.78
C THR A 478 -58.95 26.79 -28.83
N VAL A 479 -59.72 26.01 -28.05
CA VAL A 479 -59.56 24.56 -27.80
C VAL A 479 -60.50 23.73 -28.69
N SER A 480 -60.02 22.64 -29.30
CA SER A 480 -60.84 21.47 -29.73
C SER A 480 -59.97 20.24 -30.10
N PRO A 481 -60.52 19.00 -30.10
CA PRO A 481 -59.75 17.80 -29.80
C PRO A 481 -59.29 16.93 -30.99
N GLU A 482 -58.49 15.91 -30.63
CA GLU A 482 -57.65 15.00 -31.42
C GLU A 482 -58.39 13.94 -32.28
N PRO A 483 -57.78 13.53 -33.42
CA PRO A 483 -57.87 12.18 -33.96
C PRO A 483 -56.50 11.44 -33.95
N PRO A 484 -56.48 10.09 -33.83
CA PRO A 484 -55.30 9.34 -33.37
C PRO A 484 -54.22 9.08 -34.43
N ARG A 485 -52.97 8.91 -33.97
CA ARG A 485 -51.82 8.44 -34.79
C ARG A 485 -50.94 7.40 -34.05
N PRO A 486 -50.10 6.64 -34.79
CA PRO A 486 -49.78 5.24 -34.48
C PRO A 486 -48.52 5.10 -33.58
N PRO A 487 -48.05 3.88 -33.23
CA PRO A 487 -47.35 3.64 -31.96
C PRO A 487 -45.99 4.33 -31.88
N GLN A 488 -45.71 4.92 -30.71
CA GLN A 488 -44.46 5.61 -30.44
C GLN A 488 -43.28 4.64 -30.34
N GLN A 489 -42.19 4.98 -31.01
CA GLN A 489 -40.87 4.41 -30.73
C GLN A 489 -40.42 4.78 -29.30
N PRO A 490 -39.63 3.94 -28.61
CA PRO A 490 -39.16 4.25 -27.27
C PRO A 490 -38.26 5.49 -27.27
N VAL A 491 -38.65 6.49 -26.49
CA VAL A 491 -37.95 7.77 -26.32
C VAL A 491 -36.60 7.53 -25.60
N PRO A 492 -35.48 8.12 -26.04
CA PRO A 492 -34.20 7.92 -25.37
C PRO A 492 -34.22 8.53 -23.96
N THR A 493 -33.87 7.72 -22.95
CA THR A 493 -33.92 8.10 -21.53
C THR A 493 -32.94 9.24 -21.23
N GLU A 494 -33.41 10.33 -20.61
CA GLU A 494 -32.61 11.54 -20.40
C GLU A 494 -31.43 11.34 -19.43
N LEU A 495 -30.22 11.55 -19.94
CA LEU A 495 -28.94 11.42 -19.21
C LEU A 495 -28.66 12.61 -18.27
N SER A 496 -29.49 12.78 -17.22
CA SER A 496 -29.35 13.87 -16.25
C SER A 496 -28.83 13.39 -14.88
N LEU A 497 -27.63 13.87 -14.50
CA LEU A 497 -27.10 13.84 -13.13
C LEU A 497 -27.43 15.12 -12.33
N ALA A 498 -28.05 16.13 -12.96
CA ALA A 498 -28.16 17.47 -12.39
C ALA A 498 -28.92 17.49 -11.05
N SER A 499 -29.99 16.70 -10.93
CA SER A 499 -30.86 16.61 -9.75
C SER A 499 -30.36 15.67 -8.64
N ILE A 500 -29.30 14.89 -8.85
CA ILE A 500 -28.81 13.92 -7.86
C ILE A 500 -27.81 14.59 -6.91
N THR A 501 -28.10 14.58 -5.62
CA THR A 501 -27.19 14.95 -4.54
C THR A 501 -27.17 13.79 -3.54
N VAL A 502 -25.98 13.38 -3.12
CA VAL A 502 -25.76 12.22 -2.25
C VAL A 502 -25.06 12.69 -0.98
N PRO A 503 -25.73 12.68 0.19
CA PRO A 503 -25.11 13.03 1.47
C PRO A 503 -23.94 12.11 1.80
N LEU A 504 -22.82 12.67 2.25
CA LEU A 504 -21.59 11.92 2.57
C LEU A 504 -21.86 10.82 3.62
N GLU A 505 -22.71 11.13 4.60
CA GLU A 505 -23.17 10.24 5.68
C GLU A 505 -23.99 9.01 5.21
N SER A 506 -24.56 9.05 3.99
CA SER A 506 -25.28 7.90 3.42
C SER A 506 -24.39 6.94 2.62
N ILE A 507 -23.12 7.32 2.38
CA ILE A 507 -22.21 6.54 1.53
C ILE A 507 -21.50 5.49 2.37
N LYS A 508 -21.75 4.21 2.07
CA LYS A 508 -20.94 3.10 2.60
C LYS A 508 -19.74 2.85 1.69
N PRO A 509 -18.51 2.77 2.23
CA PRO A 509 -17.35 2.37 1.43
C PRO A 509 -17.47 0.91 0.95
N SER A 510 -16.95 0.64 -0.25
CA SER A 510 -16.76 -0.72 -0.77
C SER A 510 -15.51 -1.38 -0.18
N ASN A 511 -15.31 -2.65 -0.51
CA ASN A 511 -14.09 -3.39 -0.18
C ASN A 511 -12.93 -3.13 -1.18
N ILE A 512 -13.09 -2.24 -2.15
CA ILE A 512 -12.07 -1.93 -3.17
C ILE A 512 -11.01 -1.00 -2.56
N LEU A 513 -9.73 -1.30 -2.84
CA LEU A 513 -8.61 -0.45 -2.42
C LEU A 513 -8.72 0.97 -3.02
N PRO A 514 -8.44 2.03 -2.23
CA PRO A 514 -8.49 3.40 -2.74
C PRO A 514 -7.46 3.64 -3.85
N VAL A 515 -7.88 4.31 -4.92
CA VAL A 515 -7.01 4.62 -6.06
C VAL A 515 -6.33 5.96 -5.83
N THR A 516 -4.99 5.98 -5.92
CA THR A 516 -4.21 7.21 -5.76
C THR A 516 -4.22 8.00 -7.06
N VAL A 517 -4.77 9.21 -7.00
CA VAL A 517 -4.95 10.11 -8.15
C VAL A 517 -3.80 11.10 -8.26
N TYR A 518 -3.28 11.53 -7.11
CA TYR A 518 -2.16 12.47 -6.98
C TYR A 518 -1.43 12.19 -5.65
N ASP A 519 -0.10 12.12 -5.68
CA ASP A 519 0.77 12.07 -4.49
C ASP A 519 2.08 12.81 -4.80
N GLN A 520 2.14 14.10 -4.49
CA GLN A 520 3.35 14.93 -4.64
C GLN A 520 3.38 16.02 -3.57
N HIS A 521 4.59 16.48 -3.22
CA HIS A 521 4.81 17.54 -2.21
C HIS A 521 4.17 17.26 -0.83
N GLY A 522 3.88 15.98 -0.52
CA GLY A 522 3.15 15.57 0.69
C GLY A 522 1.63 15.79 0.62
N PHE A 523 1.09 16.27 -0.52
CA PHE A 523 -0.34 16.39 -0.77
C PHE A 523 -0.85 15.19 -1.56
N ARG A 524 -1.88 14.53 -1.05
CA ARG A 524 -2.45 13.29 -1.59
C ARG A 524 -3.92 13.40 -1.90
N ILE A 525 -4.34 12.82 -3.03
CA ILE A 525 -5.74 12.68 -3.43
C ILE A 525 -6.03 11.20 -3.71
N LEU A 526 -7.03 10.66 -3.01
CA LEU A 526 -7.46 9.27 -3.08
C LEU A 526 -8.92 9.20 -3.56
N PHE A 527 -9.24 8.24 -4.44
CA PHE A 527 -10.61 7.88 -4.79
C PHE A 527 -11.04 6.62 -4.03
N HIS A 528 -12.11 6.73 -3.26
CA HIS A 528 -12.78 5.60 -2.61
C HIS A 528 -14.09 5.30 -3.33
N PHE A 529 -14.38 4.03 -3.61
CA PHE A 529 -15.61 3.62 -4.31
C PHE A 529 -16.70 3.26 -3.30
N ALA A 530 -17.94 3.68 -3.56
CA ALA A 530 -19.07 3.30 -2.72
C ALA A 530 -19.54 1.86 -3.00
N ARG A 531 -20.08 1.21 -1.97
CA ARG A 531 -20.70 -0.13 -2.02
C ARG A 531 -22.05 -0.13 -2.72
N ASP A 532 -22.96 0.70 -2.21
CA ASP A 532 -24.37 0.70 -2.61
C ASP A 532 -24.58 1.63 -3.83
N PRO A 533 -25.02 1.12 -5.00
CA PRO A 533 -25.46 1.97 -6.10
C PRO A 533 -26.69 2.78 -5.70
N LEU A 534 -26.86 3.97 -6.28
CA LEU A 534 -28.05 4.78 -6.02
C LEU A 534 -29.32 4.00 -6.37
N PRO A 535 -30.34 3.94 -5.49
CA PRO A 535 -31.55 3.15 -5.73
C PRO A 535 -32.18 3.45 -7.10
N GLY A 536 -32.19 2.45 -7.98
CA GLY A 536 -32.72 2.55 -9.33
C GLY A 536 -31.76 3.07 -10.42
N ARG A 537 -30.46 3.30 -10.12
CA ARG A 537 -29.44 3.70 -11.10
C ARG A 537 -28.15 2.88 -10.97
N SER A 538 -28.14 1.72 -11.59
CA SER A 538 -26.94 0.86 -11.75
C SER A 538 -25.94 1.39 -12.78
N ASP A 539 -26.28 2.45 -13.51
CA ASP A 539 -25.42 3.17 -14.45
C ASP A 539 -24.52 4.22 -13.76
N VAL A 540 -24.70 4.47 -12.45
CA VAL A 540 -24.00 5.53 -11.70
C VAL A 540 -23.09 4.96 -10.62
N LEU A 541 -21.79 5.22 -10.76
CA LEU A 541 -20.78 5.01 -9.71
C LEU A 541 -20.69 6.24 -8.80
N VAL A 542 -20.68 6.01 -7.49
CA VAL A 542 -20.41 7.04 -6.47
C VAL A 542 -18.97 6.88 -5.99
N VAL A 543 -18.19 7.95 -6.07
CA VAL A 543 -16.78 8.00 -5.67
C VAL A 543 -16.59 9.11 -4.65
N VAL A 544 -15.90 8.82 -3.55
CA VAL A 544 -15.50 9.82 -2.54
C VAL A 544 -14.05 10.18 -2.78
N VAL A 545 -13.83 11.43 -3.20
CA VAL A 545 -12.51 12.03 -3.34
C VAL A 545 -12.06 12.51 -1.97
N SER A 546 -10.96 11.96 -1.45
CA SER A 546 -10.37 12.31 -0.17
C SER A 546 -9.01 12.97 -0.39
N MET A 547 -8.84 14.20 0.08
CA MET A 547 -7.62 15.00 -0.07
C MET A 547 -6.97 15.20 1.29
N LEU A 548 -5.68 14.86 1.41
CA LEU A 548 -4.93 14.76 2.65
C LEU A 548 -3.58 15.49 2.51
N SER A 549 -3.15 16.21 3.54
CA SER A 549 -1.84 16.86 3.55
C SER A 549 -0.93 16.29 4.64
N THR A 550 0.29 15.96 4.24
CA THR A 550 1.44 15.66 5.11
C THR A 550 2.55 16.72 4.96
N ALA A 551 2.26 17.84 4.29
CA ALA A 551 3.21 18.91 4.05
C ALA A 551 3.36 19.83 5.29
N PRO A 552 4.57 20.35 5.59
CA PRO A 552 4.81 21.25 6.72
C PRO A 552 4.23 22.66 6.52
N GLN A 553 3.67 22.97 5.35
CA GLN A 553 3.03 24.24 5.02
C GLN A 553 1.53 24.03 4.78
N PRO A 554 0.66 25.01 5.09
CA PRO A 554 -0.75 24.92 4.77
C PRO A 554 -0.97 24.98 3.26
N ILE A 555 -1.98 24.23 2.80
CA ILE A 555 -2.40 24.21 1.40
C ILE A 555 -3.72 24.96 1.29
N ARG A 556 -3.82 25.90 0.36
CA ARG A 556 -4.98 26.78 0.18
C ARG A 556 -5.47 26.75 -1.26
N ASN A 557 -6.66 27.31 -1.50
CA ASN A 557 -7.26 27.46 -2.82
C ASN A 557 -7.35 26.13 -3.60
N ILE A 558 -7.61 25.02 -2.91
CA ILE A 558 -7.68 23.69 -3.52
C ILE A 558 -8.92 23.63 -4.40
N VAL A 559 -8.70 23.44 -5.71
CA VAL A 559 -9.73 23.28 -6.73
C VAL A 559 -9.45 21.99 -7.50
N PHE A 560 -10.33 21.02 -7.36
CA PHE A 560 -10.34 19.78 -8.13
C PHE A 560 -11.45 19.82 -9.18
N GLN A 561 -11.10 19.52 -10.42
CA GLN A 561 -12.01 19.45 -11.56
C GLN A 561 -11.84 18.11 -12.26
N SER A 562 -12.94 17.53 -12.74
CA SER A 562 -12.96 16.26 -13.47
C SER A 562 -13.66 16.39 -14.83
N ALA A 563 -13.17 15.67 -15.82
CA ALA A 563 -13.74 15.56 -17.15
C ALA A 563 -13.69 14.09 -17.60
N VAL A 564 -14.69 13.67 -18.37
CA VAL A 564 -14.83 12.30 -18.89
C VAL A 564 -15.20 12.34 -20.38
N PRO A 565 -15.03 11.23 -21.13
CA PRO A 565 -15.49 11.11 -22.52
C PRO A 565 -16.96 11.50 -22.69
N LYS A 566 -17.33 12.00 -23.87
CA LYS A 566 -18.67 12.53 -24.18
C LYS A 566 -19.82 11.53 -23.97
N VAL A 567 -19.51 10.24 -24.00
CA VAL A 567 -20.39 9.09 -23.75
C VAL A 567 -20.79 8.94 -22.27
N MET A 568 -20.02 9.53 -21.35
CA MET A 568 -20.23 9.50 -19.92
C MET A 568 -20.66 10.88 -19.40
N LYS A 569 -21.19 10.92 -18.17
CA LYS A 569 -21.45 12.18 -17.45
C LYS A 569 -20.77 12.14 -16.10
N VAL A 570 -20.19 13.27 -15.70
CA VAL A 570 -19.54 13.42 -14.40
C VAL A 570 -20.12 14.64 -13.68
N LYS A 571 -20.37 14.51 -12.37
CA LYS A 571 -20.82 15.61 -11.50
C LYS A 571 -20.03 15.57 -10.20
N LEU A 572 -19.25 16.62 -9.95
CA LEU A 572 -18.68 16.90 -8.63
C LEU A 572 -19.73 17.64 -7.79
N GLN A 573 -19.92 17.20 -6.55
CA GLN A 573 -20.60 17.96 -5.51
C GLN A 573 -19.63 18.99 -4.88
N PRO A 574 -20.09 19.98 -4.10
CA PRO A 574 -19.20 20.86 -3.35
C PRO A 574 -18.25 20.07 -2.42
N PRO A 575 -16.97 20.46 -2.30
CA PRO A 575 -16.06 19.86 -1.33
C PRO A 575 -16.37 20.34 0.10
N SER A 576 -15.95 19.57 1.11
CA SER A 576 -16.10 19.95 2.53
C SER A 576 -15.25 21.17 2.94
N GLY A 577 -14.23 21.51 2.15
CA GLY A 577 -13.35 22.65 2.35
C GLY A 577 -12.48 22.93 1.13
N THR A 578 -11.70 24.01 1.18
CA THR A 578 -10.77 24.44 0.10
C THR A 578 -9.35 24.71 0.60
N GLU A 579 -9.08 24.43 1.88
CA GLU A 579 -7.77 24.54 2.51
C GLU A 579 -7.52 23.38 3.49
N LEU A 580 -6.24 23.02 3.64
CA LEU A 580 -5.74 22.06 4.61
C LEU A 580 -4.67 22.73 5.47
N PRO A 581 -4.68 22.52 6.80
CA PRO A 581 -3.65 23.05 7.69
C PRO A 581 -2.27 22.45 7.37
N ALA A 582 -1.23 23.11 7.88
CA ALA A 582 0.10 22.49 7.94
C ALA A 582 0.04 21.20 8.75
N PHE A 583 0.74 20.15 8.29
CA PHE A 583 0.78 18.88 8.97
C PHE A 583 1.39 19.00 10.36
N ASN A 584 0.65 18.57 11.38
CA ASN A 584 1.10 18.51 12.76
C ASN A 584 0.86 17.09 13.29
N PRO A 585 1.91 16.30 13.61
CA PRO A 585 1.77 14.92 14.05
C PRO A 585 1.10 14.75 15.44
N ILE A 586 0.88 15.84 16.16
CA ILE A 586 0.20 15.85 17.49
C ILE A 586 -1.33 15.94 17.33
N VAL A 587 -1.81 16.48 16.21
CA VAL A 587 -3.25 16.74 15.97
C VAL A 587 -3.78 15.73 14.94
N HIS A 588 -5.05 15.35 15.05
CA HIS A 588 -5.69 14.49 14.07
C HIS A 588 -5.58 15.10 12.65
N PRO A 589 -5.20 14.31 11.63
CA PRO A 589 -5.03 14.83 10.27
C PRO A 589 -6.36 15.29 9.71
N SER A 590 -6.39 16.53 9.21
CA SER A 590 -7.56 17.08 8.52
C SER A 590 -7.61 16.57 7.07
N ALA A 591 -8.82 16.34 6.57
CA ALA A 591 -9.07 15.89 5.20
C ALA A 591 -10.18 16.72 4.55
N ILE A 592 -10.05 17.00 3.25
CA ILE A 592 -11.15 17.50 2.42
C ILE A 592 -11.80 16.30 1.74
N THR A 593 -13.12 16.21 1.78
CA THR A 593 -13.90 15.18 1.10
C THR A 593 -14.79 15.83 0.04
N GLN A 594 -14.87 15.23 -1.14
CA GLN A 594 -15.74 15.69 -2.22
C GLN A 594 -16.38 14.50 -2.93
N VAL A 595 -17.71 14.52 -3.10
CA VAL A 595 -18.42 13.42 -3.77
C VAL A 595 -18.40 13.64 -5.28
N LEU A 596 -17.95 12.63 -6.01
CA LEU A 596 -17.89 12.54 -7.46
C LEU A 596 -18.92 11.48 -7.92
N LEU A 597 -19.88 11.89 -8.74
CA LEU A 597 -20.85 11.00 -9.38
C LEU A 597 -20.48 10.79 -10.84
N LEU A 598 -20.41 9.54 -11.28
CA LEU A 598 -20.03 9.16 -12.64
C LEU A 598 -21.13 8.26 -13.25
N ALA A 599 -21.80 8.74 -14.30
CA ALA A 599 -22.74 7.94 -15.08
C ALA A 599 -22.07 7.36 -16.33
N ASN A 600 -22.20 6.06 -16.54
CA ASN A 600 -21.67 5.31 -17.67
C ASN A 600 -22.75 4.41 -18.30
N PRO A 601 -23.67 4.99 -19.09
CA PRO A 601 -24.81 4.26 -19.64
C PRO A 601 -24.41 3.20 -20.68
N GLN A 602 -23.24 3.34 -21.30
CA GLN A 602 -22.73 2.44 -22.35
C GLN A 602 -21.78 1.36 -21.81
N LYS A 603 -21.47 1.37 -20.51
CA LYS A 603 -20.53 0.43 -19.87
C LYS A 603 -19.13 0.38 -20.51
N GLU A 604 -18.68 1.49 -21.10
CA GLU A 604 -17.33 1.57 -21.68
C GLU A 604 -16.25 1.72 -20.59
N LYS A 605 -14.99 1.37 -20.89
CA LYS A 605 -13.87 1.57 -19.95
C LYS A 605 -13.77 3.05 -19.56
N VAL A 606 -13.84 3.32 -18.26
CA VAL A 606 -13.73 4.69 -17.72
C VAL A 606 -12.31 5.22 -17.84
N ARG A 607 -12.18 6.44 -18.36
CA ARG A 607 -10.99 7.28 -18.25
C ARG A 607 -11.43 8.67 -17.80
N LEU A 608 -11.01 9.07 -16.60
CA LEU A 608 -11.30 10.38 -16.03
C LEU A 608 -10.04 11.25 -16.10
N ARG A 609 -10.15 12.40 -16.75
CA ARG A 609 -9.13 13.45 -16.69
C ARG A 609 -9.40 14.35 -15.51
N TYR A 610 -8.39 14.64 -14.70
CA TYR A 610 -8.50 15.65 -13.66
C TYR A 610 -7.63 16.87 -13.97
N LYS A 611 -8.05 17.99 -13.39
CA LYS A 611 -7.24 19.19 -13.23
C LYS A 611 -7.28 19.59 -11.76
N LEU A 612 -6.11 19.75 -11.18
CA LEU A 612 -5.89 20.12 -9.80
C LEU A 612 -5.18 21.49 -9.77
N THR A 613 -5.62 22.37 -8.89
CA THR A 613 -4.94 23.65 -8.65
C THR A 613 -4.96 23.92 -7.15
N PHE A 614 -3.81 24.31 -6.59
CA PHE A 614 -3.67 24.65 -5.17
C PHE A 614 -2.50 25.60 -4.96
N THR A 615 -2.49 26.30 -3.84
CA THR A 615 -1.40 27.16 -3.39
C THR A 615 -0.78 26.53 -2.13
N MET A 616 0.53 26.30 -2.12
CA MET A 616 1.26 25.84 -0.93
C MET A 616 2.42 26.82 -0.66
N GLY A 617 2.38 27.45 0.51
CA GLY A 617 3.19 28.64 0.79
C GLY A 617 2.87 29.74 -0.22
N ASP A 618 3.91 30.28 -0.86
CA ASP A 618 3.79 31.31 -1.91
C ASP A 618 3.68 30.74 -3.34
N GLN A 619 3.80 29.41 -3.51
CA GLN A 619 3.81 28.77 -4.82
C GLN A 619 2.42 28.21 -5.17
N THR A 620 2.00 28.42 -6.43
CA THR A 620 0.73 27.88 -6.97
C THR A 620 1.02 26.81 -8.00
N TYR A 621 0.45 25.63 -7.78
CA TYR A 621 0.62 24.43 -8.58
C TYR A 621 -0.60 24.23 -9.50
N ASN A 622 -0.37 23.70 -10.71
CA ASN A 622 -1.43 23.46 -11.69
C ASN A 622 -1.21 22.13 -12.41
N GLU A 623 -1.77 21.08 -11.84
CA GLU A 623 -1.50 19.70 -12.23
C GLU A 623 -2.65 19.12 -13.04
N MET A 624 -2.33 18.28 -14.01
CA MET A 624 -3.31 17.56 -14.82
C MET A 624 -2.88 16.10 -14.98
N GLY A 625 -3.83 15.19 -14.85
CA GLY A 625 -3.58 13.76 -15.02
C GLY A 625 -4.81 13.04 -15.56
N ASP A 626 -4.60 11.82 -16.03
CA ASP A 626 -5.65 10.88 -16.41
C ASP A 626 -5.65 9.71 -15.42
N VAL A 627 -6.84 9.22 -15.05
CA VAL A 627 -7.08 8.06 -14.18
C VAL A 627 -7.94 7.07 -14.96
N ASP A 628 -7.52 5.82 -15.06
CA ASP A 628 -8.27 4.73 -15.71
C ASP A 628 -8.46 3.49 -14.83
N GLN A 629 -7.93 3.52 -13.61
CA GLN A 629 -8.11 2.51 -12.56
C GLN A 629 -9.49 2.68 -11.88
N PHE A 630 -10.56 2.28 -12.57
CA PHE A 630 -11.91 2.24 -12.03
C PHE A 630 -12.42 0.80 -11.96
N PRO A 631 -13.33 0.46 -11.02
CA PRO A 631 -13.97 -0.85 -11.01
C PRO A 631 -14.72 -1.10 -12.33
N PRO A 632 -14.75 -2.35 -12.85
CA PRO A 632 -15.42 -2.68 -14.11
C PRO A 632 -16.90 -2.24 -14.11
N PRO A 633 -17.42 -1.60 -15.18
CA PRO A 633 -18.80 -1.09 -15.24
C PRO A 633 -19.90 -2.13 -14.97
N GLU A 634 -19.57 -3.41 -15.12
CA GLU A 634 -20.45 -4.55 -14.82
C GLU A 634 -20.67 -4.72 -13.31
N THR A 635 -19.68 -4.35 -12.50
CA THR A 635 -19.63 -4.57 -11.05
C THR A 635 -20.24 -3.44 -10.22
N TRP A 636 -20.56 -2.29 -10.83
CA TRP A 636 -21.05 -1.10 -10.12
C TRP A 636 -22.35 -1.31 -9.34
N GLY A 637 -23.11 -2.36 -9.67
CA GLY A 637 -24.30 -2.75 -8.93
C GLY A 637 -24.05 -3.59 -7.67
N SER A 638 -22.81 -3.99 -7.38
CA SER A 638 -22.47 -5.03 -6.39
C SER A 638 -21.08 -4.85 -5.77
N LEU A 639 -20.72 -3.63 -5.38
CA LEU A 639 -19.40 -3.31 -4.78
C LEU A 639 -19.34 -3.59 -3.26
#